data_AF-A0A2S1QCQ9-F1
#
_entry.id   AF-A0A2S1QCQ9-F1
#
_cell.length_a   1.000
_cell.length_b   1.000
_cell.length_c   1.000
_cell.angle_alpha   90.00
_cell.angle_beta   90.00
_cell.angle_gamma   90.00
#
_symmetry.space_group_name_H-M   'P 1'
#
loop_
_entity.id
_entity.type
_entity.pdbx_description
1 polymer ?
#
loop_
_entity_poly.entity_id
_entity_poly.type
_entity_poly.pdbx_seq_one_letter_code
_entity_poly.pdbx_strand_id
1 'polypeptide(L)'
;MKKIITLLFFCFYAFAKAQTTNPALLVNIQKASQAEINAYLPADLEIGMLVYNTDVNRIFEYTSTGFLPILTKSDETVTTFIDDGNNVFTYTSEDGTVTSFVINDTDATNEFQDLSTTVTIPNEEARVDITNGTNATINIQDADADPLNEFQNLSNAVVTANQEVEIQISDGTNTTINIEDADANPLNETNTGIAFNGTELTITDAAGNQTIDISSVSSDNQAISSTVTTPLEVVNIALEDGGNIDINIEDADADVQNELQDIQLTGTELSLTTPASPTNLVDLTDKITLPMLSNGTTTNDEIYWNGTDWVYGTRVASVNNNTPNADGNVTISVGSVYTGNTTDPTMITANELGGVAAVEGDIYIVNNTASPTSEIGLTYIYDETSVEWILTNPFNATFYDSLYVDVDGDTMVGDLDMSNNSVLNIATPVNGGDAANKAYVDTVALIDNGYGSFSLSSPDGTIDTVNKATLTENTDGTFTFDNNNGTPVTIDVMSAETLTSIALNADNSNIDYIAEDGTTTQLDLTALVQNLETVTTFEQDDTTTAVNPAATGEITYTDEDGVSFTAQVVSDDANNQIQVGTNGGAYLGPTVYTGTFIISAEGTVTITGIPFEPSQVTFVANANVESLNIDSDNGVGNNDRGIDNSYGTMNGFARNINGSLVQQVMYSGGHGNSINDISRYASSSNCIGVRYGDQNGSSLGKIEAAFGAFTTDGFTVNVNYTNGVITVNNTNALIDVQPEDVNNEALLVIFTAYK
;
A
#
# COMPACT_ATOMS: atom_id res chain seq x y z
N MET A 1 -43.55 86.16 76.22
CA MET A 1 -44.55 86.24 77.31
C MET A 1 -44.56 84.92 78.05
N LYS A 2 -44.32 84.94 79.38
CA LYS A 2 -45.00 84.16 80.46
C LYS A 2 -45.36 82.69 80.15
N LYS A 3 -44.94 81.62 80.84
CA LYS A 3 -44.55 81.29 82.25
C LYS A 3 -43.90 79.88 82.21
N ILE A 4 -42.77 79.56 82.84
CA ILE A 4 -42.54 79.07 84.23
C ILE A 4 -43.58 78.06 84.76
N ILE A 5 -43.10 76.85 85.10
CA ILE A 5 -43.34 76.00 86.32
C ILE A 5 -43.13 74.52 85.88
N THR A 6 -42.10 73.75 86.24
CA THR A 6 -41.44 73.37 87.52
C THR A 6 -42.04 72.11 88.18
N LEU A 7 -41.15 71.12 88.42
CA LEU A 7 -41.22 69.93 89.32
C LEU A 7 -42.09 68.74 88.83
N LEU A 8 -41.67 67.47 88.96
CA LEU A 8 -41.09 66.81 90.13
C LEU A 8 -40.29 65.55 89.75
N PHE A 9 -39.22 65.28 90.50
CA PHE A 9 -38.28 64.16 90.37
C PHE A 9 -38.86 62.88 91.02
N PHE A 10 -38.75 61.73 90.35
CA PHE A 10 -38.76 60.41 90.99
C PHE A 10 -37.67 59.56 90.33
N CYS A 11 -36.64 59.20 91.09
CA CYS A 11 -35.63 58.23 90.70
C CYS A 11 -36.27 56.84 90.65
N PHE A 12 -36.38 56.27 89.45
CA PHE A 12 -36.45 54.83 89.23
C PHE A 12 -35.31 54.47 88.28
N TYR A 13 -34.50 53.48 88.67
CA TYR A 13 -33.58 52.80 87.77
C TYR A 13 -34.40 52.25 86.59
N ALA A 14 -34.18 52.80 85.39
CA ALA A 14 -34.71 52.25 84.15
C ALA A 14 -33.53 51.64 83.39
N PHE A 15 -33.46 50.30 83.40
CA PHE A 15 -32.65 49.57 82.44
C PHE A 15 -33.26 49.71 81.03
N ALA A 16 -32.35 49.65 80.06
CA ALA A 16 -32.50 50.07 78.68
C ALA A 16 -33.67 49.44 77.89
N LYS A 17 -34.21 50.23 76.96
CA LYS A 17 -34.77 49.72 75.69
C LYS A 17 -34.11 50.47 74.55
N ALA A 18 -33.01 49.92 74.03
CA ALA A 18 -32.46 50.34 72.75
C ALA A 18 -33.16 49.54 71.65
N GLN A 19 -34.04 50.19 70.89
CA GLN A 19 -34.60 49.66 69.66
C GLN A 19 -34.02 50.44 68.46
N THR A 20 -33.28 49.67 67.66
CA THR A 20 -32.67 49.77 66.31
C THR A 20 -32.91 51.00 65.42
N THR A 21 -31.88 51.35 64.62
CA THR A 21 -31.99 52.27 63.46
C THR A 21 -31.28 51.80 62.18
N ASN A 22 -30.88 50.52 62.04
CA ASN A 22 -30.43 49.98 60.75
C ASN A 22 -31.26 48.74 60.34
N PRO A 23 -32.07 48.82 59.28
CA PRO A 23 -32.90 47.72 58.79
C PRO A 23 -32.14 46.58 58.08
N ALA A 24 -30.81 46.61 57.99
CA ALA A 24 -29.99 45.50 57.46
C ALA A 24 -29.48 44.50 58.52
N LEU A 25 -29.78 44.71 59.80
CA LEU A 25 -29.38 43.81 60.90
C LEU A 25 -30.64 43.16 61.48
N LEU A 26 -30.95 41.94 61.03
CA LEU A 26 -32.22 41.28 61.33
C LEU A 26 -32.33 40.69 62.75
N VAL A 27 -31.26 40.70 63.56
CA VAL A 27 -31.33 40.20 64.94
C VAL A 27 -30.47 41.07 65.85
N ASN A 28 -31.12 41.93 66.63
CA ASN A 28 -30.45 42.67 67.69
C ASN A 28 -30.28 41.75 68.91
N ILE A 29 -29.32 40.83 68.84
CA ILE A 29 -28.98 39.97 69.98
C ILE A 29 -28.31 40.84 71.03
N GLN A 30 -28.83 40.79 72.27
CA GLN A 30 -28.27 41.55 73.37
C GLN A 30 -26.84 41.09 73.66
N LYS A 31 -25.90 42.03 73.76
CA LYS A 31 -24.52 41.76 74.15
C LYS A 31 -24.41 41.88 75.66
N ALA A 32 -23.79 40.91 76.31
CA ALA A 32 -23.53 40.90 77.74
C ALA A 32 -22.23 40.13 78.03
N SER A 33 -21.48 40.54 79.05
CA SER A 33 -20.37 39.76 79.61
C SER A 33 -20.89 38.50 80.33
N GLN A 34 -20.03 37.52 80.60
CA GLN A 34 -20.41 36.31 81.35
C GLN A 34 -20.94 36.67 82.75
N ALA A 35 -20.40 37.73 83.37
CA ALA A 35 -20.87 38.21 84.66
C ALA A 35 -22.29 38.79 84.59
N GLU A 36 -22.62 39.51 83.52
CA GLU A 36 -23.97 40.03 83.27
C GLU A 36 -24.95 38.91 82.89
N ILE A 37 -24.51 37.91 82.13
CA ILE A 37 -25.30 36.72 81.81
C ILE A 37 -25.68 35.94 83.07
N ASN A 38 -24.74 35.77 84.00
CA ASN A 38 -24.98 35.06 85.26
C ASN A 38 -25.87 35.86 86.24
N ALA A 39 -26.00 37.18 86.04
CA ALA A 39 -26.80 38.06 86.88
C ALA A 39 -28.27 38.17 86.44
N TYR A 40 -28.64 37.60 85.28
CA TYR A 40 -30.05 37.56 84.87
C TYR A 40 -30.88 36.74 85.85
N LEU A 41 -32.04 37.27 86.24
CA LEU A 41 -33.00 36.55 87.05
C LEU A 41 -33.70 35.50 86.18
N PRO A 42 -33.76 34.22 86.60
CA PRO A 42 -34.40 33.16 85.81
C PRO A 42 -35.87 33.43 85.47
N ALA A 43 -36.56 34.28 86.24
CA ALA A 43 -37.94 34.67 85.99
C ALA A 43 -38.13 35.56 84.75
N ASP A 44 -37.06 36.23 84.29
CA ASP A 44 -37.05 37.11 83.13
C ASP A 44 -36.50 36.41 81.87
N LEU A 45 -36.22 35.10 81.94
CA LEU A 45 -35.61 34.31 80.88
C LEU A 45 -36.56 33.24 80.35
N GLU A 46 -36.71 33.17 79.02
CA GLU A 46 -37.44 32.12 78.32
C GLU A 46 -36.48 31.22 77.53
N ILE A 47 -36.82 29.92 77.42
CA ILE A 47 -36.04 28.99 76.61
C ILE A 47 -36.02 29.48 75.15
N GLY A 48 -34.84 29.53 74.55
CA GLY A 48 -34.62 30.09 73.22
C GLY A 48 -34.15 31.55 73.20
N MET A 49 -34.04 32.21 74.36
CA MET A 49 -33.46 33.55 74.41
C MET A 49 -31.98 33.53 74.02
N LEU A 50 -31.60 34.42 73.10
CA LEU A 50 -30.22 34.54 72.61
C LEU A 50 -29.50 35.72 73.26
N VAL A 51 -28.25 35.50 73.66
CA VAL A 51 -27.34 36.53 74.16
C VAL A 51 -25.96 36.35 73.51
N TYR A 52 -25.33 37.43 73.08
CA TYR A 52 -23.95 37.39 72.61
C TYR A 52 -23.03 37.63 73.81
N ASN A 53 -22.27 36.60 74.19
CA ASN A 53 -21.30 36.68 75.26
C ASN A 53 -20.03 37.36 74.77
N THR A 54 -19.76 38.57 75.27
CA THR A 54 -18.60 39.37 74.84
C THR A 54 -17.27 38.84 75.37
N ASP A 55 -17.27 37.99 76.40
CA ASP A 55 -16.01 37.48 76.99
C ASP A 55 -15.45 36.30 76.18
N VAL A 56 -16.32 35.51 75.55
CA VAL A 56 -15.94 34.35 74.72
C VAL A 56 -16.29 34.53 73.24
N ASN A 57 -16.79 35.71 72.85
CA ASN A 57 -17.17 36.07 71.49
C ASN A 57 -18.12 35.08 70.79
N ARG A 58 -19.06 34.47 71.53
CA ARG A 58 -20.04 33.51 70.99
C ARG A 58 -21.47 33.86 71.38
N ILE A 59 -22.43 33.41 70.57
CA ILE A 59 -23.86 33.48 70.90
C ILE A 59 -24.21 32.29 71.80
N PHE A 60 -24.95 32.57 72.86
CA PHE A 60 -25.51 31.60 73.79
C PHE A 60 -27.03 31.61 73.67
N GLU A 61 -27.64 30.45 73.84
CA GLU A 61 -29.08 30.24 73.94
C GLU A 61 -29.45 29.83 75.37
N TYR A 62 -30.49 30.42 75.93
CA TYR A 62 -31.03 29.98 77.21
C TYR A 62 -31.81 28.67 77.02
N THR A 63 -31.37 27.63 77.69
CA THR A 63 -31.97 26.29 77.66
C THR A 63 -32.58 25.94 79.02
N SER A 64 -33.18 24.75 79.15
CA SER A 64 -33.72 24.26 80.43
C SER A 64 -32.66 24.11 81.54
N THR A 65 -31.37 24.17 81.20
CA THR A 65 -30.24 24.06 82.13
C THR A 65 -29.43 25.36 82.25
N GLY A 66 -29.87 26.46 81.63
CA GLY A 66 -29.18 27.75 81.61
C GLY A 66 -28.68 28.16 80.22
N PHE A 67 -27.91 29.25 80.14
CA PHE A 67 -27.30 29.70 78.88
C PHE A 67 -26.19 28.73 78.41
N LEU A 68 -26.35 28.16 77.22
CA LEU A 68 -25.38 27.30 76.56
C LEU A 68 -24.92 27.91 75.23
N PRO A 69 -23.64 27.79 74.85
CA PRO A 69 -23.16 28.32 73.56
C PRO A 69 -23.81 27.56 72.40
N ILE A 70 -24.24 28.29 71.38
CA ILE A 70 -24.62 27.69 70.10
C ILE A 70 -23.33 27.15 69.46
N LEU A 71 -23.17 25.83 69.44
CA LEU A 71 -22.05 25.13 68.79
C LEU A 71 -22.20 25.25 67.27
N THR A 72 -21.36 26.06 66.62
CA THR A 72 -20.94 25.76 65.24
C THR A 72 -19.76 24.81 65.36
N LYS A 73 -19.90 23.60 64.78
CA LYS A 73 -18.86 22.56 64.75
C LYS A 73 -17.56 23.19 64.22
N SER A 74 -16.47 22.98 64.96
CA SER A 74 -15.12 23.52 64.69
C SER A 74 -14.62 23.15 63.30
N ASP A 75 -13.86 24.06 62.68
CA ASP A 75 -13.17 23.86 61.40
C ASP A 75 -12.31 22.59 61.44
N GLU A 76 -12.69 21.58 60.66
CA GLU A 76 -11.91 20.36 60.38
C GLU A 76 -11.44 20.46 58.92
N THR A 77 -10.14 20.29 58.67
CA THR A 77 -9.58 20.14 57.30
C THR A 77 -9.00 18.74 57.12
N VAL A 78 -9.20 18.16 55.94
CA VAL A 78 -8.84 16.76 55.62
C VAL A 78 -7.36 16.67 55.21
N THR A 79 -6.61 15.73 55.80
CA THR A 79 -5.16 15.56 55.58
C THR A 79 -4.80 14.84 54.28
N THR A 80 -5.55 13.79 53.91
CA THR A 80 -5.41 13.08 52.63
C THR A 80 -6.72 12.38 52.29
N PHE A 81 -7.10 12.45 51.01
CA PHE A 81 -8.30 11.83 50.45
C PHE A 81 -7.87 10.98 49.24
N ILE A 82 -8.03 9.67 49.35
CA ILE A 82 -7.56 8.70 48.37
C ILE A 82 -8.77 7.96 47.79
N ASP A 83 -8.82 7.86 46.47
CA ASP A 83 -9.74 6.98 45.74
C ASP A 83 -9.10 5.60 45.65
N ASP A 84 -9.73 4.61 46.29
CA ASP A 84 -9.24 3.23 46.32
C ASP A 84 -9.86 2.37 45.19
N GLY A 85 -10.67 2.98 44.31
CA GLY A 85 -11.46 2.30 43.29
C GLY A 85 -12.68 1.56 43.86
N ASN A 86 -13.63 1.20 43.00
CA ASN A 86 -14.89 0.51 43.35
C ASN A 86 -15.82 1.30 44.31
N ASN A 87 -15.97 2.62 44.11
CA ASN A 87 -16.89 3.51 44.86
C ASN A 87 -16.57 3.66 46.37
N VAL A 88 -15.35 3.30 46.79
CA VAL A 88 -14.89 3.47 48.17
C VAL A 88 -13.82 4.56 48.21
N PHE A 89 -14.12 5.62 48.95
CA PHE A 89 -13.15 6.67 49.24
C PHE A 89 -12.69 6.55 50.68
N THR A 90 -11.38 6.67 50.86
CA THR A 90 -10.77 6.60 52.18
C THR A 90 -10.08 7.92 52.47
N TYR A 91 -10.42 8.51 53.62
CA TYR A 91 -9.67 9.64 54.13
C TYR A 91 -9.15 9.34 55.53
N THR A 92 -7.97 9.90 55.80
CA THR A 92 -7.32 9.78 57.11
C THR A 92 -7.41 11.12 57.80
N SER A 93 -8.13 11.16 58.94
CA SER A 93 -8.15 12.34 59.79
C SER A 93 -6.79 12.57 60.44
N GLU A 94 -6.53 13.80 60.89
CA GLU A 94 -5.22 14.18 61.46
C GLU A 94 -4.84 13.41 62.73
N ASP A 95 -5.80 12.74 63.37
CA ASP A 95 -5.57 11.84 64.51
C ASP A 95 -5.13 10.42 64.09
N GLY A 96 -4.94 10.17 62.80
CA GLY A 96 -4.54 8.88 62.22
C GLY A 96 -5.69 7.90 62.04
N THR A 97 -6.93 8.29 62.35
CA THR A 97 -8.10 7.45 62.12
C THR A 97 -8.42 7.39 60.64
N VAL A 98 -8.38 6.19 60.07
CA VAL A 98 -8.75 5.93 58.67
C VAL A 98 -10.25 5.69 58.62
N THR A 99 -10.97 6.52 57.88
CA THR A 99 -12.41 6.36 57.67
C THR A 99 -12.66 6.12 56.20
N SER A 100 -13.10 4.90 55.87
CA SER A 100 -13.58 4.54 54.55
C SER A 100 -15.10 4.71 54.51
N PHE A 101 -15.59 5.41 53.48
CA PHE A 101 -17.01 5.50 53.21
C PHE A 101 -17.30 5.03 51.79
N VAL A 102 -18.34 4.22 51.68
CA VAL A 102 -18.87 3.77 50.40
C VAL A 102 -19.92 4.78 49.98
N ILE A 103 -19.76 5.38 48.81
CA ILE A 103 -20.83 6.17 48.20
C ILE A 103 -21.80 5.18 47.55
N ASN A 104 -22.67 4.57 48.36
CA ASN A 104 -23.86 3.90 47.85
C ASN A 104 -24.93 4.97 47.61
N ASP A 105 -24.73 5.74 46.54
CA ASP A 105 -25.77 6.65 46.09
C ASP A 105 -26.95 5.82 45.56
N THR A 106 -28.13 6.09 46.11
CA THR A 106 -29.41 5.50 45.68
C THR A 106 -30.38 6.59 45.21
N ASP A 107 -29.89 7.83 45.07
CA ASP A 107 -30.62 8.99 44.56
C ASP A 107 -30.34 9.17 43.07
N ALA A 108 -31.37 8.91 42.24
CA ALA A 108 -31.31 8.94 40.77
C ALA A 108 -30.99 10.31 40.13
N THR A 109 -30.65 11.33 40.92
CA THR A 109 -30.38 12.68 40.44
C THR A 109 -28.94 13.16 40.64
N ASN A 110 -28.06 12.39 41.28
CA ASN A 110 -26.70 12.81 41.64
C ASN A 110 -25.65 11.68 41.68
N GLU A 111 -25.78 10.65 40.84
CA GLU A 111 -24.90 9.48 40.91
C GLU A 111 -23.49 9.76 40.37
N PHE A 112 -22.45 9.32 41.11
CA PHE A 112 -21.10 9.15 40.57
C PHE A 112 -21.04 7.82 39.80
N GLN A 113 -21.06 7.88 38.47
CA GLN A 113 -21.06 6.69 37.61
C GLN A 113 -19.63 6.28 37.24
N ASP A 114 -19.23 5.09 37.67
CA ASP A 114 -18.03 4.42 37.15
C ASP A 114 -18.41 3.69 35.85
N LEU A 115 -17.82 4.11 34.72
CA LEU A 115 -18.07 3.51 33.41
C LEU A 115 -16.95 2.52 33.10
N SER A 116 -17.19 1.25 33.40
CA SER A 116 -16.33 0.16 32.95
C SER A 116 -16.90 -0.49 31.69
N THR A 117 -16.04 -0.69 30.69
CA THR A 117 -16.42 -1.34 29.42
C THR A 117 -15.69 -2.66 29.29
N THR A 118 -16.42 -3.74 29.06
CA THR A 118 -15.82 -5.06 28.81
C THR A 118 -16.32 -5.60 27.47
N VAL A 119 -15.44 -5.68 26.47
CA VAL A 119 -15.76 -6.32 25.18
C VAL A 119 -15.83 -7.81 25.43
N THR A 120 -17.06 -8.35 25.46
CA THR A 120 -17.28 -9.74 25.86
C THR A 120 -17.18 -10.68 24.67
N ILE A 121 -17.51 -10.20 23.46
CA ILE A 121 -17.36 -10.91 22.17
C ILE A 121 -17.06 -9.87 21.07
N PRO A 122 -15.95 -9.97 20.31
CA PRO A 122 -15.70 -9.07 19.18
C PRO A 122 -16.82 -9.18 18.13
N ASN A 123 -17.30 -8.03 17.63
CA ASN A 123 -18.30 -7.89 16.56
C ASN A 123 -19.76 -8.30 16.89
N GLU A 124 -20.16 -8.31 18.18
CA GLU A 124 -21.55 -8.64 18.54
C GLU A 124 -22.19 -7.58 19.46
N GLU A 125 -21.70 -7.38 20.69
CA GLU A 125 -22.18 -6.30 21.57
C GLU A 125 -21.07 -5.82 22.53
N ALA A 126 -20.96 -4.52 22.74
CA ALA A 126 -20.17 -3.93 23.82
C ALA A 126 -21.12 -3.56 24.97
N ARG A 127 -20.92 -4.20 26.12
CA ARG A 127 -21.74 -3.96 27.30
C ARG A 127 -21.07 -2.92 28.19
N VAL A 128 -21.79 -1.83 28.47
CA VAL A 128 -21.41 -0.83 29.47
C VAL A 128 -22.19 -1.17 30.75
N ASP A 129 -21.47 -1.70 31.73
CA ASP A 129 -22.04 -1.99 33.04
C ASP A 129 -22.06 -0.68 33.86
N ILE A 130 -23.26 -0.24 34.22
CA ILE A 130 -23.47 0.99 35.01
C ILE A 130 -23.89 0.54 36.41
N THR A 131 -23.05 0.78 37.42
CA THR A 131 -23.34 0.34 38.79
C THR A 131 -24.66 0.94 39.30
N ASN A 132 -25.60 0.07 39.71
CA ASN A 132 -26.96 0.39 40.14
C ASN A 132 -27.84 1.15 39.12
N GLY A 133 -27.39 1.27 37.86
CA GLY A 133 -28.15 1.83 36.74
C GLY A 133 -28.77 0.77 35.83
N THR A 134 -29.40 1.21 34.75
CA THR A 134 -29.79 0.29 33.67
C THR A 134 -28.58 0.12 32.76
N ASN A 135 -28.01 -1.09 32.72
CA ASN A 135 -26.89 -1.40 31.83
C ASN A 135 -27.27 -1.09 30.39
N ALA A 136 -26.36 -0.41 29.69
CA ALA A 136 -26.53 -0.09 28.28
C ALA A 136 -25.72 -1.10 27.47
N THR A 137 -26.40 -1.80 26.57
CA THR A 137 -25.73 -2.55 25.51
C THR A 137 -25.57 -1.61 24.32
N ILE A 138 -24.32 -1.36 23.93
CA ILE A 138 -23.99 -0.75 22.66
C ILE A 138 -23.93 -1.91 21.68
N ASN A 139 -24.90 -1.95 20.77
CA ASN A 139 -24.79 -2.85 19.64
C ASN A 139 -23.60 -2.38 18.79
N ILE A 140 -22.58 -3.21 18.70
CA ILE A 140 -21.43 -3.01 17.81
C ILE A 140 -21.57 -3.86 16.55
N GLN A 141 -22.69 -4.59 16.38
CA GLN A 141 -23.07 -5.09 15.07
C GLN A 141 -23.43 -3.90 14.22
N ASP A 142 -22.81 -3.86 13.05
CA ASP A 142 -23.27 -3.02 11.98
C ASP A 142 -24.66 -3.50 11.54
N ALA A 143 -25.67 -2.68 11.82
CA ALA A 143 -27.06 -2.98 11.51
C ALA A 143 -27.54 -2.22 10.27
N ASP A 144 -26.65 -1.48 9.61
CA ASP A 144 -26.89 -0.92 8.31
C ASP A 144 -26.09 -1.67 7.23
N ALA A 145 -26.44 -1.43 5.97
CA ALA A 145 -25.81 -2.07 4.82
C ALA A 145 -24.80 -1.10 4.19
N ASP A 146 -24.16 -0.23 4.99
CA ASP A 146 -23.26 0.81 4.53
C ASP A 146 -21.80 0.30 4.49
N PRO A 147 -21.25 -0.01 3.29
CA PRO A 147 -19.98 -0.70 3.08
C PRO A 147 -18.71 0.09 3.48
N LEU A 148 -18.89 1.24 4.14
CA LEU A 148 -17.82 2.18 4.52
C LEU A 148 -17.47 2.13 6.01
N ASN A 149 -18.22 1.38 6.83
CA ASN A 149 -18.02 1.39 8.29
C ASN A 149 -17.63 0.02 8.89
N GLU A 150 -17.56 -1.05 8.09
CA GLU A 150 -17.24 -2.39 8.61
C GLU A 150 -15.75 -2.61 8.89
N PHE A 151 -15.44 -3.24 10.03
CA PHE A 151 -14.16 -3.92 10.23
C PHE A 151 -14.17 -5.24 9.44
N GLN A 152 -13.53 -5.25 8.26
CA GLN A 152 -13.54 -6.40 7.35
C GLN A 152 -12.61 -7.53 7.84
N ASN A 153 -13.17 -8.70 8.19
CA ASN A 153 -12.37 -9.90 8.46
C ASN A 153 -12.16 -10.69 7.16
N LEU A 154 -10.95 -10.61 6.61
CA LEU A 154 -10.57 -11.28 5.37
C LEU A 154 -10.18 -12.73 5.64
N SER A 155 -11.04 -13.67 5.24
CA SER A 155 -10.70 -15.10 5.22
C SER A 155 -10.63 -15.61 3.79
N ASN A 156 -9.62 -16.42 3.49
CA ASN A 156 -9.45 -17.07 2.19
C ASN A 156 -9.45 -18.60 2.35
N ALA A 157 -9.98 -19.29 1.36
CA ALA A 157 -9.83 -20.74 1.23
C ALA A 157 -9.41 -21.05 -0.22
N VAL A 158 -8.11 -21.11 -0.48
CA VAL A 158 -7.57 -21.59 -1.77
C VAL A 158 -6.90 -22.94 -1.56
N VAL A 159 -7.33 -23.97 -2.31
CA VAL A 159 -6.68 -25.30 -2.29
C VAL A 159 -6.30 -25.82 -3.69
N THR A 160 -6.51 -25.08 -4.78
CA THR A 160 -6.07 -25.51 -6.14
C THR A 160 -5.73 -24.34 -7.06
N ALA A 161 -4.66 -24.48 -7.87
CA ALA A 161 -4.21 -23.48 -8.84
C ALA A 161 -5.16 -23.38 -10.06
N ASN A 162 -5.26 -22.18 -10.66
CA ASN A 162 -6.06 -21.85 -11.85
C ASN A 162 -7.59 -21.92 -11.63
N GLN A 163 -8.08 -21.37 -10.52
CA GLN A 163 -9.50 -21.13 -10.26
C GLN A 163 -9.67 -19.81 -9.52
N GLU A 164 -10.84 -19.17 -9.67
CA GLU A 164 -11.17 -17.96 -8.92
C GLU A 164 -10.99 -18.15 -7.40
N VAL A 165 -10.29 -17.20 -6.78
CA VAL A 165 -10.11 -17.14 -5.34
C VAL A 165 -11.21 -16.25 -4.77
N GLU A 166 -12.20 -16.86 -4.12
CA GLU A 166 -13.22 -16.11 -3.40
C GLU A 166 -12.65 -15.60 -2.07
N ILE A 167 -12.52 -14.28 -1.94
CA ILE A 167 -12.23 -13.63 -0.68
C ILE A 167 -13.57 -13.35 -0.01
N GLN A 168 -13.80 -14.04 1.11
CA GLN A 168 -15.01 -13.82 1.90
C GLN A 168 -14.81 -12.60 2.79
N ILE A 169 -15.71 -11.63 2.63
CA ILE A 169 -15.75 -10.40 3.41
C ILE A 169 -17.00 -10.49 4.27
N SER A 170 -16.84 -10.51 5.61
CA SER A 170 -17.98 -10.62 6.52
C SER A 170 -18.95 -9.46 6.30
N ASP A 171 -20.22 -9.79 6.01
CA ASP A 171 -21.33 -8.87 5.74
C ASP A 171 -21.16 -7.92 4.54
N GLY A 172 -20.12 -8.12 3.73
CA GLY A 172 -19.88 -7.42 2.47
C GLY A 172 -20.18 -8.28 1.22
N THR A 173 -20.01 -7.70 0.04
CA THR A 173 -20.04 -8.48 -1.21
C THR A 173 -18.70 -9.19 -1.35
N ASN A 174 -18.69 -10.53 -1.29
CA ASN A 174 -17.50 -11.32 -1.57
C ASN A 174 -16.91 -10.89 -2.91
N THR A 175 -15.59 -10.70 -2.95
CA THR A 175 -14.89 -10.45 -4.20
C THR A 175 -14.19 -11.73 -4.63
N THR A 176 -14.32 -12.08 -5.89
CA THR A 176 -13.52 -13.13 -6.51
C THR A 176 -12.32 -12.48 -7.18
N ILE A 177 -11.11 -12.90 -6.82
CA ILE A 177 -9.93 -12.62 -7.63
C ILE A 177 -9.89 -13.70 -8.68
N ASN A 178 -10.19 -13.30 -9.91
CA ASN A 178 -10.03 -14.17 -11.05
C ASN A 178 -8.53 -14.26 -11.40
N ILE A 179 -7.92 -15.38 -11.03
CA ILE A 179 -6.57 -15.78 -11.47
C ILE A 179 -6.62 -16.74 -12.66
N GLU A 180 -7.82 -16.98 -13.21
CA GLU A 180 -7.98 -17.71 -14.46
C GLU A 180 -7.41 -16.87 -15.59
N ASP A 181 -6.52 -17.48 -16.34
CA ASP A 181 -6.05 -16.97 -17.62
C ASP A 181 -7.26 -16.67 -18.54
N ALA A 182 -7.29 -15.46 -19.13
CA ALA A 182 -8.49 -14.82 -19.65
C ALA A 182 -9.12 -15.50 -20.88
N ASP A 183 -8.43 -16.45 -21.52
CA ASP A 183 -9.00 -17.22 -22.61
C ASP A 183 -8.77 -18.74 -22.51
N ALA A 184 -8.16 -19.22 -21.41
CA ALA A 184 -7.82 -20.62 -21.16
C ALA A 184 -7.22 -21.34 -22.39
N ASN A 185 -6.59 -20.59 -23.28
CA ASN A 185 -6.14 -21.06 -24.58
C ASN A 185 -4.62 -21.20 -24.53
N PRO A 186 -4.08 -22.41 -24.26
CA PRO A 186 -2.63 -22.61 -24.10
C PRO A 186 -1.81 -22.37 -25.39
N LEU A 187 -2.42 -21.85 -26.45
CA LEU A 187 -1.80 -21.49 -27.72
C LEU A 187 -1.52 -19.98 -27.88
N ASN A 188 -2.12 -19.11 -27.06
CA ASN A 188 -1.91 -17.67 -27.14
C ASN A 188 -0.78 -17.17 -26.20
N GLU A 189 -0.33 -18.03 -25.29
CA GLU A 189 0.79 -17.79 -24.40
C GLU A 189 2.03 -17.64 -25.29
N THR A 190 2.47 -16.41 -25.54
CA THR A 190 3.56 -16.18 -26.48
C THR A 190 4.83 -16.93 -26.10
N ASN A 191 5.03 -17.28 -24.82
CA ASN A 191 6.07 -18.22 -24.38
C ASN A 191 5.40 -19.38 -23.63
N THR A 192 5.41 -20.56 -24.22
CA THR A 192 4.76 -21.78 -23.69
C THR A 192 5.71 -22.66 -22.87
N GLY A 193 7.00 -22.33 -22.84
CA GLY A 193 7.98 -23.06 -22.04
C GLY A 193 9.31 -22.34 -21.93
N ILE A 194 9.94 -22.42 -20.74
CA ILE A 194 11.31 -22.00 -20.49
C ILE A 194 12.06 -23.23 -20.00
N ALA A 195 13.13 -23.62 -20.70
CA ALA A 195 13.95 -24.77 -20.35
C ALA A 195 15.44 -24.42 -20.35
N PHE A 196 16.15 -24.92 -19.34
CA PHE A 196 17.60 -24.82 -19.23
C PHE A 196 18.19 -26.23 -19.34
N ASN A 197 19.08 -26.46 -20.31
CA ASN A 197 19.74 -27.76 -20.50
C ASN A 197 21.20 -27.79 -20.00
N GLY A 198 21.61 -26.72 -19.30
CA GLY A 198 22.95 -26.56 -18.74
C GLY A 198 23.90 -25.74 -19.61
N THR A 199 23.68 -25.65 -20.94
CA THR A 199 24.49 -24.82 -21.85
C THR A 199 23.66 -23.83 -22.65
N GLU A 200 22.35 -24.03 -22.72
CA GLU A 200 21.45 -23.20 -23.51
C GLU A 200 20.18 -22.89 -22.70
N LEU A 201 19.70 -21.65 -22.84
CA LEU A 201 18.37 -21.24 -22.45
C LEU A 201 17.49 -21.35 -23.69
N THR A 202 16.53 -22.26 -23.65
CA THR A 202 15.51 -22.38 -24.70
C THR A 202 14.21 -21.79 -24.20
N ILE A 203 13.73 -20.77 -24.91
CA ILE A 203 12.39 -20.21 -24.75
C ILE A 203 11.56 -20.72 -25.93
N THR A 204 10.47 -21.42 -25.64
CA THR A 204 9.55 -21.92 -26.65
C THR A 204 8.41 -20.91 -26.79
N ASP A 205 8.33 -20.27 -27.96
CA ASP A 205 7.23 -19.38 -28.33
C ASP A 205 6.31 -20.02 -29.39
N ALA A 206 5.23 -19.32 -29.75
CA ALA A 206 4.30 -19.76 -30.78
C ALA A 206 4.93 -19.89 -32.20
N ALA A 207 6.11 -19.33 -32.43
CA ALA A 207 6.89 -19.42 -33.66
C ALA A 207 8.01 -20.49 -33.61
N GLY A 208 8.24 -21.13 -32.45
CA GLY A 208 9.15 -22.25 -32.24
C GLY A 208 10.09 -22.07 -31.06
N ASN A 209 11.13 -22.91 -31.00
CA ASN A 209 12.16 -22.78 -29.97
C ASN A 209 13.16 -21.68 -30.37
N GLN A 210 13.31 -20.67 -29.54
CA GLN A 210 14.43 -19.75 -29.58
C GLN A 210 15.45 -20.18 -28.53
N THR A 211 16.61 -20.64 -29.00
CA THR A 211 17.69 -21.14 -28.15
C THR A 211 18.81 -20.10 -28.14
N ILE A 212 19.12 -19.62 -26.94
CA ILE A 212 20.27 -18.75 -26.68
C ILE A 212 21.32 -19.59 -25.99
N ASP A 213 22.52 -19.62 -26.59
CA ASP A 213 23.70 -20.19 -25.94
C ASP A 213 24.05 -19.34 -24.72
N ILE A 214 23.93 -19.95 -23.54
CA ILE A 214 24.30 -19.36 -22.25
C ILE A 214 25.45 -20.13 -21.61
N SER A 215 26.19 -20.93 -22.38
CA SER A 215 27.34 -21.70 -21.90
C SER A 215 28.37 -20.82 -21.21
N SER A 216 28.54 -19.58 -21.70
CA SER A 216 29.38 -18.54 -21.08
C SER A 216 28.90 -18.04 -19.71
N VAL A 217 27.70 -18.41 -19.28
CA VAL A 217 27.06 -17.99 -18.03
C VAL A 217 26.90 -19.16 -17.05
N SER A 218 27.00 -20.41 -17.53
CA SER A 218 26.74 -21.63 -16.75
C SER A 218 27.88 -22.66 -16.73
N SER A 219 29.05 -22.36 -17.29
CA SER A 219 30.25 -23.22 -17.17
C SER A 219 31.01 -23.04 -15.85
N ASP A 220 30.58 -22.17 -14.92
CA ASP A 220 31.27 -22.11 -13.62
C ASP A 220 30.85 -23.25 -12.68
N ASN A 221 31.32 -24.44 -13.05
CA ASN A 221 31.49 -25.62 -12.23
C ASN A 221 33.00 -25.85 -12.15
N GLN A 222 33.72 -25.07 -11.33
CA GLN A 222 35.12 -25.36 -11.07
C GLN A 222 35.25 -26.61 -10.20
N ALA A 223 35.03 -27.78 -10.78
CA ALA A 223 35.43 -29.05 -10.19
C ALA A 223 36.96 -29.18 -10.34
N ILE A 224 37.71 -28.85 -9.30
CA ILE A 224 39.14 -29.17 -9.22
C ILE A 224 39.28 -30.69 -9.06
N SER A 225 39.30 -31.43 -10.18
CA SER A 225 39.56 -32.87 -10.19
C SER A 225 40.98 -33.17 -10.63
N SER A 226 41.97 -32.71 -9.86
CA SER A 226 43.35 -33.16 -10.00
C SER A 226 43.76 -33.95 -8.76
N THR A 227 43.79 -35.27 -8.86
CA THR A 227 44.50 -36.13 -7.91
C THR A 227 45.95 -36.26 -8.39
N VAL A 228 46.92 -35.97 -7.52
CA VAL A 228 48.35 -36.18 -7.80
C VAL A 228 48.57 -37.68 -7.96
N THR A 229 48.74 -38.15 -9.19
CA THR A 229 48.91 -39.58 -9.50
C THR A 229 50.39 -39.98 -9.57
N THR A 230 51.30 -39.02 -9.70
CA THR A 230 52.76 -39.21 -9.69
C THR A 230 53.42 -38.14 -8.80
N PRO A 231 54.17 -38.52 -7.75
CA PRO A 231 54.99 -37.58 -7.00
C PRO A 231 56.11 -36.99 -7.87
N LEU A 232 56.53 -35.76 -7.59
CA LEU A 232 57.68 -35.06 -8.23
C LEU A 232 57.51 -34.71 -9.72
N GLU A 233 56.36 -34.15 -10.09
CA GLU A 233 56.10 -33.59 -11.43
C GLU A 233 55.26 -32.31 -11.32
N VAL A 234 55.38 -31.40 -12.29
CA VAL A 234 54.50 -30.22 -12.37
C VAL A 234 53.04 -30.65 -12.52
N VAL A 235 52.20 -30.25 -11.57
CA VAL A 235 50.75 -30.50 -11.62
C VAL A 235 50.08 -29.31 -12.30
N ASN A 236 49.55 -29.53 -13.50
CA ASN A 236 48.75 -28.54 -14.21
C ASN A 236 47.30 -28.56 -13.67
N ILE A 237 46.83 -27.43 -13.15
CA ILE A 237 45.41 -27.23 -12.87
C ILE A 237 44.84 -26.37 -13.99
N ALA A 238 44.07 -27.01 -14.87
CA ALA A 238 43.31 -26.34 -15.92
C ALA A 238 42.00 -25.78 -15.33
N LEU A 239 41.76 -24.49 -15.56
CA LEU A 239 40.48 -23.83 -15.27
C LEU A 239 39.76 -23.61 -16.60
N GLU A 240 38.45 -23.88 -16.66
CA GLU A 240 37.71 -23.90 -17.94
C GLU A 240 37.67 -22.53 -18.64
N ASP A 241 37.60 -21.43 -17.87
CA ASP A 241 37.58 -20.04 -18.37
C ASP A 241 38.62 -19.11 -17.71
N GLY A 242 39.66 -19.67 -17.09
CA GLY A 242 40.80 -18.95 -16.52
C GLY A 242 42.12 -19.53 -17.00
N GLY A 243 43.18 -18.73 -17.16
CA GLY A 243 44.48 -19.26 -17.58
C GLY A 243 44.98 -20.37 -16.65
N ASN A 244 45.59 -21.42 -17.21
CA ASN A 244 46.10 -22.54 -16.42
C ASN A 244 47.17 -22.07 -15.41
N ILE A 245 47.16 -22.67 -14.22
CA ILE A 245 48.23 -22.52 -13.22
C ILE A 245 48.98 -23.85 -13.11
N ASP A 246 50.29 -23.76 -13.26
CA ASP A 246 51.21 -24.85 -12.96
C ASP A 246 51.67 -24.74 -11.50
N ILE A 247 51.38 -25.76 -10.70
CA ILE A 247 51.96 -25.90 -9.36
C ILE A 247 53.16 -26.83 -9.49
N ASN A 248 54.37 -26.28 -9.36
CA ASN A 248 55.57 -27.08 -9.33
C ASN A 248 55.75 -27.72 -7.95
N ILE A 249 55.59 -29.04 -7.87
CA ILE A 249 55.86 -29.87 -6.69
C ILE A 249 57.10 -30.77 -6.89
N GLU A 250 57.88 -30.52 -7.94
CA GLU A 250 59.19 -31.15 -8.13
C GLU A 250 60.12 -30.66 -7.01
N ASP A 251 60.73 -31.60 -6.29
CA ASP A 251 61.89 -31.29 -5.46
C ASP A 251 63.03 -30.78 -6.34
N ALA A 252 63.79 -29.79 -5.86
CA ALA A 252 64.84 -29.14 -6.63
C ALA A 252 66.03 -30.07 -6.92
N ASP A 253 66.13 -31.20 -6.23
CA ASP A 253 66.99 -32.31 -6.58
C ASP A 253 66.23 -33.66 -6.48
N ALA A 254 66.60 -34.63 -7.32
CA ALA A 254 65.88 -35.90 -7.44
C ALA A 254 66.43 -37.00 -6.49
N ASP A 255 67.05 -36.62 -5.36
CA ASP A 255 67.74 -37.56 -4.47
C ASP A 255 66.86 -38.04 -3.30
N VAL A 256 66.28 -39.23 -3.50
CA VAL A 256 65.41 -39.94 -2.54
C VAL A 256 66.05 -40.34 -1.20
N GLN A 257 67.29 -39.91 -0.91
CA GLN A 257 68.03 -40.24 0.32
C GLN A 257 68.16 -39.07 1.31
N ASN A 258 67.70 -37.88 0.95
CA ASN A 258 67.84 -36.65 1.74
C ASN A 258 66.75 -36.49 2.83
N GLU A 259 65.66 -37.24 2.77
CA GLU A 259 64.39 -36.71 3.32
C GLU A 259 63.98 -37.14 4.75
N LEU A 260 64.80 -37.85 5.55
CA LEU A 260 64.64 -38.00 7.02
C LEU A 260 65.91 -38.58 7.70
N GLN A 261 66.43 -37.92 8.76
CA GLN A 261 67.70 -38.27 9.44
C GLN A 261 67.51 -38.84 10.86
N ASP A 262 67.85 -40.12 11.08
CA ASP A 262 68.04 -40.72 12.41
C ASP A 262 69.53 -40.67 12.82
N ILE A 263 69.82 -40.25 14.07
CA ILE A 263 71.16 -40.25 14.68
C ILE A 263 71.34 -41.53 15.51
N GLN A 264 72.38 -42.33 15.25
CA GLN A 264 72.73 -43.51 16.04
C GLN A 264 74.15 -43.47 16.61
N LEU A 265 74.33 -43.87 17.87
CA LEU A 265 75.61 -44.04 18.54
C LEU A 265 75.90 -45.54 18.74
N THR A 266 77.00 -46.03 18.18
CA THR A 266 77.45 -47.43 18.35
C THR A 266 78.88 -47.43 18.89
N GLY A 267 79.07 -47.87 20.14
CA GLY A 267 80.37 -47.76 20.82
C GLY A 267 80.77 -46.30 21.05
N THR A 268 81.92 -45.89 20.52
CA THR A 268 82.41 -44.49 20.56
C THR A 268 82.17 -43.74 19.25
N GLU A 269 81.43 -44.30 18.28
CA GLU A 269 81.19 -43.68 16.97
C GLU A 269 79.72 -43.23 16.82
N LEU A 270 79.52 -41.96 16.45
CA LEU A 270 78.22 -41.39 16.12
C LEU A 270 78.03 -41.36 14.59
N SER A 271 76.92 -41.91 14.08
CA SER A 271 76.61 -42.05 12.65
C SER A 271 75.19 -41.59 12.32
N LEU A 272 75.01 -41.05 11.10
CA LEU A 272 73.73 -40.74 10.46
C LEU A 272 73.40 -41.87 9.47
N THR A 273 72.26 -42.53 9.63
CA THR A 273 72.08 -43.89 9.07
C THR A 273 71.83 -43.99 7.57
N THR A 274 71.51 -42.90 6.83
CA THR A 274 71.41 -42.96 5.35
C THR A 274 71.58 -41.59 4.66
N PRO A 275 72.36 -41.50 3.56
CA PRO A 275 73.28 -42.54 3.09
C PRO A 275 74.51 -42.61 4.01
N ALA A 276 74.76 -43.80 4.55
CA ALA A 276 75.97 -44.07 5.31
C ALA A 276 77.19 -44.06 4.36
N SER A 277 77.79 -42.89 4.16
CA SER A 277 79.12 -42.75 3.57
C SER A 277 80.17 -42.83 4.68
N PRO A 278 81.34 -43.48 4.46
CA PRO A 278 82.45 -43.50 5.42
C PRO A 278 82.97 -42.12 5.88
N THR A 279 82.49 -41.03 5.28
CA THR A 279 82.87 -39.64 5.57
C THR A 279 82.01 -38.97 6.66
N ASN A 280 80.92 -39.61 7.13
CA ASN A 280 79.98 -39.06 8.12
C ASN A 280 80.00 -39.80 9.48
N LEU A 281 81.18 -40.26 9.90
CA LEU A 281 81.41 -40.81 11.24
C LEU A 281 82.11 -39.77 12.11
N VAL A 282 81.57 -39.51 13.31
CA VAL A 282 82.27 -38.74 14.35
C VAL A 282 82.86 -39.73 15.36
N ASP A 283 84.19 -39.84 15.37
CA ASP A 283 84.93 -40.63 16.36
C ASP A 283 85.03 -39.87 17.69
N LEU A 284 84.42 -40.41 18.74
CA LEU A 284 84.40 -39.85 20.09
C LEU A 284 85.38 -40.57 21.05
N THR A 285 86.31 -41.38 20.53
CA THR A 285 87.21 -42.24 21.34
C THR A 285 88.09 -41.45 22.33
N ASP A 286 88.46 -40.20 22.01
CA ASP A 286 89.21 -39.30 22.92
C ASP A 286 88.31 -38.46 23.85
N LYS A 287 86.98 -38.55 23.71
CA LYS A 287 85.99 -37.75 24.45
C LYS A 287 85.09 -38.55 25.37
N ILE A 288 84.91 -39.85 25.10
CA ILE A 288 84.14 -40.78 25.92
C ILE A 288 85.02 -42.01 26.19
N THR A 289 85.31 -42.29 27.46
CA THR A 289 86.06 -43.49 27.84
C THR A 289 85.09 -44.65 28.10
N LEU A 290 85.51 -45.90 27.82
CA LEU A 290 84.71 -47.12 28.07
C LEU A 290 84.04 -47.19 29.47
N PRO A 291 84.67 -46.75 30.57
CA PRO A 291 84.02 -46.73 31.89
C PRO A 291 82.81 -45.79 32.00
N MET A 292 82.79 -44.67 31.25
CA MET A 292 81.70 -43.68 31.25
C MET A 292 80.40 -44.21 30.62
N LEU A 293 80.44 -45.38 29.97
CA LEU A 293 79.29 -46.05 29.37
C LEU A 293 78.87 -47.32 30.14
N SER A 294 79.46 -47.58 31.31
CA SER A 294 79.12 -48.73 32.16
C SER A 294 78.14 -48.35 33.28
N ASN A 295 77.23 -49.25 33.67
CA ASN A 295 76.39 -49.06 34.86
C ASN A 295 77.28 -49.08 36.11
N GLY A 296 77.27 -47.99 36.88
CA GLY A 296 78.02 -47.86 38.12
C GLY A 296 77.74 -48.95 39.14
N THR A 297 78.79 -49.44 39.82
CA THR A 297 78.68 -50.49 40.85
C THR A 297 78.68 -49.95 42.29
N THR A 298 78.80 -48.63 42.50
CA THR A 298 78.65 -47.97 43.82
C THR A 298 77.72 -46.75 43.70
N THR A 299 77.00 -46.39 44.77
CA THR A 299 75.95 -45.36 44.77
C THR A 299 76.44 -43.91 44.77
N ASN A 300 77.75 -43.66 44.91
CA ASN A 300 78.32 -42.30 44.99
C ASN A 300 79.39 -42.02 43.94
N ASP A 301 79.52 -42.89 42.94
CA ASP A 301 80.34 -42.64 41.75
C ASP A 301 79.49 -41.89 40.70
N GLU A 302 79.98 -40.75 40.23
CA GLU A 302 79.35 -39.96 39.16
C GLU A 302 80.37 -39.55 38.10
N ILE A 303 79.87 -39.13 36.94
CA ILE A 303 80.69 -38.43 35.95
C ILE A 303 80.82 -36.97 36.39
N TYR A 304 82.03 -36.53 36.70
CA TYR A 304 82.31 -35.14 37.05
C TYR A 304 83.57 -34.62 36.36
N TRP A 305 83.64 -33.30 36.24
CA TRP A 305 84.81 -32.63 35.69
C TRP A 305 85.87 -32.47 36.77
N ASN A 306 87.06 -33.05 36.58
CA ASN A 306 88.14 -32.97 37.58
C ASN A 306 89.04 -31.73 37.42
N GLY A 307 88.74 -30.85 36.45
CA GLY A 307 89.55 -29.68 36.11
C GLY A 307 90.29 -29.79 34.77
N THR A 308 90.52 -31.00 34.27
CA THR A 308 91.21 -31.25 32.98
C THR A 308 90.40 -32.15 32.05
N ASP A 309 89.73 -33.18 32.59
CA ASP A 309 88.93 -34.15 31.83
C ASP A 309 87.64 -34.54 32.59
N TRP A 310 86.66 -35.07 31.86
CA TRP A 310 85.49 -35.73 32.45
C TRP A 310 85.87 -37.14 32.88
N VAL A 311 85.72 -37.43 34.17
CA VAL A 311 86.06 -38.72 34.77
C VAL A 311 84.88 -39.30 35.53
N TYR A 312 84.89 -40.62 35.73
CA TYR A 312 83.89 -41.35 36.52
C TYR A 312 84.52 -41.79 37.86
N GLY A 313 83.95 -41.37 39.00
CA GLY A 313 84.42 -41.75 40.36
C GLY A 313 83.69 -41.04 41.51
N THR A 314 84.18 -41.14 42.75
CA THR A 314 83.51 -40.57 43.94
C THR A 314 83.57 -39.04 44.04
N ARG A 315 82.43 -38.38 44.33
CA ARG A 315 82.29 -36.91 44.30
C ARG A 315 82.73 -36.17 45.58
N VAL A 316 82.56 -36.74 46.77
CA VAL A 316 82.92 -36.09 48.06
C VAL A 316 84.12 -36.78 48.71
N ALA A 317 85.23 -36.06 48.87
CA ALA A 317 86.48 -36.61 49.42
C ALA A 317 86.60 -36.49 50.96
N SER A 318 86.14 -35.39 51.59
CA SER A 318 86.08 -35.21 53.05
C SER A 318 85.18 -34.04 53.45
N VAL A 319 84.59 -34.07 54.66
CA VAL A 319 83.93 -32.92 55.31
C VAL A 319 84.48 -32.77 56.72
N ASN A 320 84.98 -31.58 57.06
CA ASN A 320 85.57 -31.25 58.37
C ASN A 320 86.60 -32.29 58.86
N ASN A 321 87.51 -32.71 57.96
CA ASN A 321 88.54 -33.75 58.13
C ASN A 321 88.05 -35.18 58.41
N ASN A 322 86.74 -35.44 58.35
CA ASN A 322 86.20 -36.80 58.38
C ASN A 322 85.97 -37.31 56.95
N THR A 323 86.52 -38.49 56.66
CA THR A 323 86.27 -39.19 55.38
C THR A 323 84.88 -39.82 55.40
N PRO A 324 84.06 -39.65 54.35
CA PRO A 324 82.74 -40.29 54.26
C PRO A 324 82.87 -41.81 54.28
N ASN A 325 81.85 -42.50 54.81
CA ASN A 325 81.78 -43.95 54.73
C ASN A 325 81.36 -44.43 53.31
N ALA A 326 81.21 -45.74 53.12
CA ALA A 326 80.90 -46.36 51.83
C ALA A 326 79.58 -45.87 51.17
N ASP A 327 78.67 -45.29 51.96
CA ASP A 327 77.41 -44.73 51.49
C ASP A 327 77.45 -43.20 51.31
N GLY A 328 78.61 -42.56 51.55
CA GLY A 328 78.78 -41.11 51.43
C GLY A 328 78.42 -40.29 52.68
N ASN A 329 78.13 -40.93 53.83
CA ASN A 329 77.75 -40.24 55.06
C ASN A 329 78.94 -39.84 55.93
N VAL A 330 78.85 -38.70 56.62
CA VAL A 330 79.86 -38.18 57.58
C VAL A 330 79.21 -37.98 58.96
N THR A 331 79.80 -38.55 60.01
CA THR A 331 79.31 -38.40 61.40
C THR A 331 79.89 -37.14 62.05
N ILE A 332 79.04 -36.30 62.66
CA ILE A 332 79.40 -35.09 63.41
C ILE A 332 78.81 -35.23 64.83
N SER A 333 79.60 -34.99 65.88
CA SER A 333 79.13 -35.03 67.27
C SER A 333 78.49 -33.69 67.67
N VAL A 334 77.35 -33.72 68.38
CA VAL A 334 76.68 -32.56 68.99
C VAL A 334 76.84 -32.65 70.52
N GLY A 335 77.00 -31.52 71.21
CA GLY A 335 77.17 -31.47 72.68
C GLY A 335 75.92 -31.84 73.48
N SER A 336 76.05 -31.85 74.82
CA SER A 336 75.01 -32.23 75.78
C SER A 336 74.04 -31.09 76.10
N VAL A 337 72.80 -31.41 76.51
CA VAL A 337 71.78 -30.41 76.85
C VAL A 337 71.59 -30.31 78.37
N TYR A 338 71.59 -29.07 78.88
CA TYR A 338 71.45 -28.70 80.28
C TYR A 338 70.28 -27.73 80.47
N THR A 339 69.69 -27.71 81.67
CA THR A 339 68.61 -26.79 82.02
C THR A 339 68.85 -26.20 83.41
N GLY A 340 68.67 -24.89 83.57
CA GLY A 340 68.85 -24.22 84.86
C GLY A 340 68.15 -22.86 84.93
N ASN A 341 68.23 -22.17 86.06
CA ASN A 341 67.47 -20.94 86.31
C ASN A 341 68.26 -19.66 86.03
N THR A 342 69.50 -19.78 85.55
CA THR A 342 70.37 -18.65 85.24
C THR A 342 69.99 -18.08 83.89
N THR A 343 69.66 -16.79 83.86
CA THR A 343 69.32 -16.09 82.61
C THR A 343 70.49 -15.30 82.02
N ASP A 344 71.53 -15.06 82.83
CA ASP A 344 72.77 -14.41 82.41
C ASP A 344 73.79 -15.45 81.92
N PRO A 345 74.13 -15.49 80.61
CA PRO A 345 75.02 -16.49 80.04
C PRO A 345 76.45 -16.46 80.62
N THR A 346 76.90 -15.33 81.19
CA THR A 346 78.22 -15.22 81.81
C THR A 346 78.33 -15.93 83.16
N MET A 347 77.17 -16.27 83.75
CA MET A 347 77.06 -16.93 85.04
C MET A 347 76.79 -18.44 84.94
N ILE A 348 76.71 -18.98 83.73
CA ILE A 348 76.57 -20.42 83.49
C ILE A 348 77.90 -21.10 83.84
N THR A 349 77.95 -21.73 85.00
CA THR A 349 79.17 -22.39 85.51
C THR A 349 79.04 -23.91 85.46
N ALA A 350 80.17 -24.61 85.62
CA ALA A 350 80.21 -26.08 85.71
C ALA A 350 79.23 -26.67 86.75
N ASN A 351 78.84 -25.90 87.77
CA ASN A 351 77.88 -26.35 88.77
C ASN A 351 76.45 -26.49 88.21
N GLU A 352 76.08 -25.66 87.23
CA GLU A 352 74.79 -25.73 86.55
C GLU A 352 74.80 -26.75 85.39
N LEU A 353 75.98 -27.12 84.92
CA LEU A 353 76.20 -28.16 83.90
C LEU A 353 76.42 -29.54 84.53
N GLY A 354 75.95 -29.78 85.77
CA GLY A 354 76.07 -31.09 86.42
C GLY A 354 77.49 -31.47 86.87
N GLY A 355 78.38 -30.49 87.03
CA GLY A 355 79.75 -30.66 87.53
C GLY A 355 80.82 -30.82 86.45
N VAL A 356 80.47 -30.72 85.17
CA VAL A 356 81.39 -30.79 84.02
C VAL A 356 81.62 -29.41 83.41
N ALA A 357 82.78 -29.22 82.78
CA ALA A 357 83.05 -28.02 81.99
C ALA A 357 82.27 -28.09 80.68
N ALA A 358 81.84 -26.93 80.17
CA ALA A 358 81.14 -26.84 78.89
C ALA A 358 82.06 -27.28 77.74
N VAL A 359 81.50 -28.03 76.79
CA VAL A 359 82.16 -28.49 75.56
C VAL A 359 81.47 -27.86 74.35
N GLU A 360 82.18 -27.69 73.24
CA GLU A 360 81.62 -27.21 71.97
C GLU A 360 80.28 -27.88 71.66
N GLY A 361 79.25 -27.06 71.41
CA GLY A 361 77.92 -27.51 71.05
C GLY A 361 77.06 -27.98 72.23
N ASP A 362 77.51 -27.84 73.48
CA ASP A 362 76.64 -27.99 74.65
C ASP A 362 75.55 -26.92 74.62
N ILE A 363 74.35 -27.26 75.09
CA ILE A 363 73.16 -26.40 75.05
C ILE A 363 72.66 -26.15 76.46
N TYR A 364 72.31 -24.91 76.81
CA TYR A 364 71.72 -24.54 78.09
C TYR A 364 70.37 -23.84 77.90
N ILE A 365 69.33 -24.34 78.57
CA ILE A 365 67.96 -23.81 78.46
C ILE A 365 67.52 -23.23 79.81
N VAL A 366 67.05 -21.98 79.78
CA VAL A 366 66.49 -21.31 80.95
C VAL A 366 65.15 -21.95 81.35
N ASN A 367 65.07 -22.47 82.56
CA ASN A 367 63.92 -23.22 83.06
C ASN A 367 62.85 -22.32 83.69
N ASN A 368 61.70 -22.91 84.01
CA ASN A 368 60.53 -22.24 84.61
C ASN A 368 60.73 -21.71 86.05
N THR A 369 61.93 -21.78 86.61
CA THR A 369 62.23 -21.26 87.96
C THR A 369 63.10 -19.99 87.91
N ALA A 370 63.43 -19.50 86.72
CA ALA A 370 64.19 -18.29 86.47
C ALA A 370 63.39 -17.00 86.74
N SER A 371 64.10 -15.93 87.10
CA SER A 371 63.57 -14.57 87.24
C SER A 371 64.49 -13.59 86.51
N PRO A 372 64.00 -12.77 85.56
CA PRO A 372 62.59 -12.52 85.23
C PRO A 372 61.91 -13.63 84.42
N THR A 373 60.59 -13.78 84.57
CA THR A 373 59.81 -14.84 83.88
C THR A 373 59.74 -14.64 82.36
N SER A 374 60.10 -13.45 81.85
CA SER A 374 60.18 -13.14 80.43
C SER A 374 61.35 -13.83 79.71
N GLU A 375 62.31 -14.39 80.46
CA GLU A 375 63.51 -15.03 79.92
C GLU A 375 63.43 -16.57 79.99
N ILE A 376 62.32 -17.12 80.49
CA ILE A 376 62.06 -18.56 80.51
C ILE A 376 62.00 -19.08 79.07
N GLY A 377 62.73 -20.15 78.78
CA GLY A 377 62.79 -20.77 77.44
C GLY A 377 63.88 -20.20 76.52
N LEU A 378 64.62 -19.18 76.93
CA LEU A 378 65.83 -18.77 76.20
C LEU A 378 66.83 -19.94 76.18
N THR A 379 67.40 -20.18 75.00
CA THR A 379 68.37 -21.26 74.75
C THR A 379 69.72 -20.67 74.40
N TYR A 380 70.78 -21.21 74.98
CA TYR A 380 72.16 -20.83 74.69
C TYR A 380 72.95 -22.04 74.21
N ILE A 381 73.92 -21.83 73.32
CA ILE A 381 74.86 -22.86 72.88
C ILE A 381 76.28 -22.41 73.23
N TYR A 382 77.08 -23.32 73.77
CA TYR A 382 78.47 -23.05 74.10
C TYR A 382 79.36 -23.21 72.86
N ASP A 383 80.14 -22.17 72.58
CA ASP A 383 81.15 -22.16 71.54
C ASP A 383 82.53 -22.16 72.23
N GLU A 384 83.29 -23.24 72.04
CA GLU A 384 84.64 -23.43 72.58
C GLU A 384 85.66 -22.50 71.92
N THR A 385 85.43 -22.11 70.65
CA THR A 385 86.29 -21.16 69.94
C THR A 385 86.17 -19.74 70.51
N SER A 386 84.97 -19.31 70.88
CA SER A 386 84.75 -18.00 71.52
C SER A 386 84.72 -18.03 73.05
N VAL A 387 84.64 -19.22 73.66
CA VAL A 387 84.55 -19.45 75.12
C VAL A 387 83.34 -18.72 75.73
N GLU A 388 82.24 -18.62 74.99
CA GLU A 388 81.02 -17.91 75.40
C GLU A 388 79.76 -18.76 75.15
N TRP A 389 78.71 -18.49 75.95
CA TRP A 389 77.36 -19.01 75.73
C TRP A 389 76.57 -18.03 74.86
N ILE A 390 76.28 -18.43 73.62
CA ILE A 390 75.64 -17.58 72.63
C ILE A 390 74.14 -17.84 72.64
N LEU A 391 73.35 -16.76 72.76
CA LEU A 391 71.89 -16.87 72.70
C LEU A 391 71.46 -17.37 71.32
N THR A 392 70.70 -18.44 71.31
CA THR A 392 69.98 -18.95 70.15
C THR A 392 68.50 -18.79 70.46
N ASN A 393 67.84 -17.80 69.84
CA ASN A 393 66.38 -17.69 69.93
C ASN A 393 65.76 -18.79 69.05
N PRO A 394 65.13 -19.85 69.62
CA PRO A 394 64.56 -20.91 68.81
C PRO A 394 63.16 -20.54 68.26
N PHE A 395 62.56 -19.43 68.71
CA PHE A 395 61.27 -18.94 68.23
C PHE A 395 61.44 -17.60 67.50
N ASN A 396 61.97 -17.72 66.29
CA ASN A 396 61.86 -16.69 65.25
C ASN A 396 60.37 -16.48 64.91
N ALA A 397 59.96 -15.26 64.56
CA ALA A 397 58.58 -14.84 64.25
C ALA A 397 57.92 -15.54 63.04
N THR A 398 58.52 -16.62 62.55
CA THR A 398 58.11 -17.45 61.42
C THR A 398 57.35 -18.73 61.84
N PHE A 399 56.95 -18.86 63.11
CA PHE A 399 56.15 -20.00 63.62
C PHE A 399 54.77 -19.57 64.14
N TYR A 400 54.05 -18.74 63.39
CA TYR A 400 52.59 -18.75 63.51
C TYR A 400 52.08 -20.13 63.04
N ASP A 401 51.22 -20.76 63.84
CA ASP A 401 50.64 -22.08 63.53
C ASP A 401 49.66 -21.96 62.36
N SER A 402 49.99 -22.58 61.22
CA SER A 402 49.19 -22.51 59.99
C SER A 402 47.84 -23.24 60.06
N LEU A 403 47.47 -23.81 61.22
CA LEU A 403 46.17 -24.46 61.42
C LEU A 403 45.05 -23.54 61.93
N TYR A 404 45.36 -22.35 62.43
CA TYR A 404 44.36 -21.48 63.04
C TYR A 404 44.39 -20.08 62.43
N VAL A 405 43.20 -19.58 62.12
CA VAL A 405 42.94 -18.18 61.78
C VAL A 405 42.58 -17.42 63.05
N ASP A 406 43.15 -16.23 63.25
CA ASP A 406 42.87 -15.33 64.37
C ASP A 406 41.37 -14.98 64.42
N VAL A 407 40.82 -14.97 65.63
CA VAL A 407 39.41 -14.62 65.92
C VAL A 407 39.13 -13.13 65.69
N ASP A 408 40.16 -12.28 65.77
CA ASP A 408 40.06 -10.86 65.45
C ASP A 408 40.25 -10.58 63.95
N GLY A 409 40.61 -11.62 63.18
CA GLY A 409 40.71 -11.62 61.72
C GLY A 409 42.15 -11.77 61.20
N ASP A 410 42.31 -12.65 60.21
CA ASP A 410 43.57 -12.87 59.50
C ASP A 410 43.48 -12.47 58.02
N THR A 411 44.64 -12.16 57.42
CA THR A 411 44.76 -12.03 55.97
C THR A 411 45.06 -13.39 55.36
N MET A 412 44.07 -14.03 54.73
CA MET A 412 44.30 -15.24 53.94
C MET A 412 44.92 -14.86 52.59
N VAL A 413 46.16 -15.28 52.33
CA VAL A 413 46.87 -15.04 51.06
C VAL A 413 47.03 -16.38 50.33
N GLY A 414 46.54 -16.45 49.09
CA GLY A 414 46.60 -17.64 48.23
C GLY A 414 45.22 -18.25 47.94
N ASP A 415 45.21 -19.36 47.20
CA ASP A 415 43.98 -20.08 46.85
C ASP A 415 43.42 -20.82 48.08
N LEU A 416 42.13 -20.63 48.36
CA LEU A 416 41.42 -21.32 49.42
C LEU A 416 40.71 -22.56 48.86
N ASP A 417 41.25 -23.75 49.08
CA ASP A 417 40.58 -25.02 48.76
C ASP A 417 39.81 -25.56 49.99
N MET A 418 38.47 -25.56 49.91
CA MET A 418 37.59 -26.14 50.94
C MET A 418 37.11 -27.55 50.64
N SER A 419 37.65 -28.18 49.59
CA SER A 419 37.17 -29.44 49.04
C SER A 419 35.65 -29.38 48.79
N ASN A 420 34.86 -30.32 49.32
CA ASN A 420 33.40 -30.36 49.14
C ASN A 420 32.63 -29.64 50.26
N ASN A 421 33.29 -28.84 51.10
CA ASN A 421 32.63 -28.15 52.20
C ASN A 421 32.07 -26.79 51.78
N SER A 422 30.90 -26.43 52.30
CA SER A 422 30.28 -25.12 52.07
C SER A 422 30.80 -24.07 53.07
N VAL A 423 31.03 -22.85 52.60
CA VAL A 423 31.16 -21.67 53.48
C VAL A 423 29.74 -21.25 53.89
N LEU A 424 29.47 -21.23 55.19
CA LEU A 424 28.17 -20.82 55.72
C LEU A 424 28.22 -19.34 56.15
N ASN A 425 27.06 -18.68 56.14
CA ASN A 425 26.88 -17.30 56.63
C ASN A 425 27.69 -16.23 55.87
N ILE A 426 27.94 -16.39 54.57
CA ILE A 426 28.44 -15.31 53.73
C ILE A 426 27.37 -14.20 53.66
N ALA A 427 27.70 -13.02 54.18
CA ALA A 427 26.82 -11.85 54.14
C ALA A 427 26.58 -11.41 52.68
N THR A 428 25.50 -10.66 52.44
CA THR A 428 25.29 -10.03 51.13
C THR A 428 26.46 -9.07 50.84
N PRO A 429 27.12 -9.17 49.67
CA PRO A 429 28.20 -8.27 49.28
C PRO A 429 27.82 -6.80 49.43
N VAL A 430 28.76 -5.99 49.91
CA VAL A 430 28.62 -4.52 49.95
C VAL A 430 29.62 -3.86 49.00
N ASN A 431 30.82 -4.43 48.87
CA ASN A 431 31.88 -3.95 47.98
C ASN A 431 32.17 -4.96 46.86
N GLY A 432 32.74 -4.49 45.75
CA GLY A 432 33.07 -5.33 44.59
C GLY A 432 34.16 -6.41 44.82
N GLY A 433 34.79 -6.45 46.00
CA GLY A 433 35.74 -7.49 46.39
C GLY A 433 35.17 -8.52 47.38
N ASP A 434 33.92 -8.36 47.82
CA ASP A 434 33.30 -9.28 48.77
C ASP A 434 32.87 -10.57 48.08
N ALA A 435 32.85 -11.68 48.81
CA ALA A 435 32.35 -12.95 48.31
C ALA A 435 30.81 -12.91 48.13
N ALA A 436 30.32 -13.25 46.95
CA ALA A 436 28.88 -13.27 46.64
C ALA A 436 28.19 -14.54 47.14
N ASN A 437 27.11 -14.38 47.92
CA ASN A 437 26.23 -15.50 48.25
C ASN A 437 25.26 -15.81 47.09
N LYS A 438 24.68 -17.01 47.09
CA LYS A 438 23.76 -17.43 46.02
C LYS A 438 22.51 -16.55 45.92
N ALA A 439 21.98 -16.09 47.06
CA ALA A 439 20.82 -15.20 47.08
C ALA A 439 21.08 -13.88 46.35
N TYR A 440 22.30 -13.34 46.43
CA TYR A 440 22.72 -12.17 45.67
C TYR A 440 22.84 -12.49 44.18
N VAL A 441 23.51 -13.58 43.78
CA VAL A 441 23.68 -13.88 42.34
C VAL A 441 22.35 -14.22 41.65
N ASP A 442 21.40 -14.82 42.36
CA ASP A 442 20.11 -15.23 41.80
C ASP A 442 19.11 -14.07 41.61
N THR A 443 19.39 -12.85 42.09
CA THR A 443 18.48 -11.70 41.90
C THR A 443 18.61 -11.04 40.52
N VAL A 444 19.44 -11.58 39.62
CA VAL A 444 19.49 -11.17 38.22
C VAL A 444 18.14 -11.45 37.55
N ALA A 445 17.48 -10.41 37.03
CA ALA A 445 16.19 -10.53 36.36
C ALA A 445 16.15 -9.73 35.05
N LEU A 446 15.36 -10.23 34.09
CA LEU A 446 15.00 -9.50 32.88
C LEU A 446 13.61 -8.88 33.08
N ILE A 447 13.50 -7.58 32.83
CA ILE A 447 12.27 -6.80 32.93
C ILE A 447 11.88 -6.37 31.52
N ASP A 448 10.69 -6.75 31.05
CA ASP A 448 10.11 -6.19 29.82
C ASP A 448 9.49 -4.83 30.13
N ASN A 449 9.99 -3.77 29.48
CA ASN A 449 9.51 -2.40 29.69
C ASN A 449 8.39 -2.01 28.72
N GLY A 450 7.95 -2.94 27.87
CA GLY A 450 7.11 -2.60 26.71
C GLY A 450 7.88 -1.76 25.69
N TYR A 451 7.22 -1.42 24.59
CA TYR A 451 7.76 -0.51 23.56
C TYR A 451 9.16 -0.90 23.01
N GLY A 452 9.45 -2.20 22.95
CA GLY A 452 10.66 -2.70 22.28
C GLY A 452 11.96 -2.57 23.08
N SER A 453 11.91 -2.48 24.41
CA SER A 453 13.11 -2.56 25.27
C SER A 453 12.94 -3.57 26.41
N PHE A 454 14.07 -4.13 26.86
CA PHE A 454 14.13 -4.90 28.10
C PHE A 454 15.29 -4.40 28.95
N SER A 455 15.15 -4.47 30.27
CA SER A 455 16.20 -4.12 31.22
C SER A 455 16.71 -5.35 31.95
N LEU A 456 18.02 -5.38 32.20
CA LEU A 456 18.67 -6.30 33.13
C LEU A 456 18.75 -5.62 34.49
N SER A 457 18.09 -6.18 35.51
CA SER A 457 18.30 -5.79 36.90
C SER A 457 19.44 -6.61 37.47
N SER A 458 20.55 -5.95 37.78
CA SER A 458 21.70 -6.55 38.45
C SER A 458 21.44 -6.78 39.94
N PRO A 459 22.19 -7.70 40.58
CA PRO A 459 22.09 -7.97 42.01
C PRO A 459 22.36 -6.80 42.95
N ASP A 460 23.16 -5.83 42.50
CA ASP A 460 23.46 -4.59 43.23
C ASP A 460 22.36 -3.51 43.08
N GLY A 461 21.29 -3.83 42.34
CA GLY A 461 20.18 -2.92 42.05
C GLY A 461 20.44 -1.95 40.90
N THR A 462 21.58 -2.07 40.19
CA THR A 462 21.78 -1.34 38.94
C THR A 462 20.89 -1.92 37.84
N ILE A 463 20.35 -1.05 36.98
CA ILE A 463 19.47 -1.44 35.88
C ILE A 463 20.11 -0.98 34.58
N ASP A 464 20.45 -1.95 33.71
CA ASP A 464 20.94 -1.68 32.36
C ASP A 464 19.83 -1.95 31.34
N THR A 465 19.56 -0.97 30.48
CA THR A 465 18.48 -1.06 29.48
C THR A 465 19.04 -1.33 28.09
N VAL A 466 18.48 -2.33 27.40
CA VAL A 466 18.86 -2.71 26.03
C VAL A 466 17.67 -2.47 25.10
N ASN A 467 17.87 -1.63 24.08
CA ASN A 467 16.88 -1.35 23.04
C ASN A 467 16.89 -2.46 21.97
N LYS A 468 15.73 -3.04 21.65
CA LYS A 468 15.57 -4.17 20.73
C LYS A 468 15.30 -3.73 19.28
N ALA A 469 14.55 -2.64 19.09
CA ALA A 469 14.40 -1.86 17.87
C ALA A 469 13.43 -0.69 18.11
N THR A 470 13.54 0.41 17.37
CA THR A 470 12.59 1.53 17.39
C THR A 470 12.11 1.87 15.98
N LEU A 471 10.83 2.21 15.84
CA LEU A 471 10.27 2.80 14.62
C LEU A 471 9.90 4.26 14.93
N THR A 472 10.52 5.21 14.24
CA THR A 472 10.29 6.65 14.44
C THR A 472 9.73 7.26 13.16
N GLU A 473 8.65 8.01 13.27
CA GLU A 473 8.12 8.82 12.18
C GLU A 473 8.97 10.08 12.01
N ASN A 474 9.43 10.36 10.79
CA ASN A 474 10.33 11.49 10.51
C ASN A 474 9.59 12.78 10.14
N THR A 475 8.24 12.80 10.21
CA THR A 475 7.36 13.92 9.84
C THR A 475 7.44 14.38 8.38
N ASP A 476 8.26 13.71 7.56
CA ASP A 476 8.47 13.96 6.13
C ASP A 476 7.91 12.83 5.25
N GLY A 477 7.03 11.99 5.79
CA GLY A 477 6.48 10.84 5.08
C GLY A 477 7.41 9.62 5.03
N THR A 478 8.52 9.62 5.78
CA THR A 478 9.37 8.44 5.98
C THR A 478 9.32 7.94 7.42
N PHE A 479 9.62 6.65 7.61
CA PHE A 479 9.82 6.05 8.92
C PHE A 479 11.25 5.53 9.04
N THR A 480 11.92 5.78 10.16
CA THR A 480 13.22 5.19 10.47
C THR A 480 13.03 3.98 11.37
N PHE A 481 13.38 2.81 10.84
CA PHE A 481 13.54 1.58 11.61
C PHE A 481 15.00 1.44 12.05
N ASP A 482 15.24 1.58 13.35
CA ASP A 482 16.55 1.34 13.96
C ASP A 482 16.51 0.03 14.75
N ASN A 483 17.20 -1.00 14.27
CA ASN A 483 17.36 -2.27 14.97
C ASN A 483 18.62 -2.29 15.86
N ASN A 484 19.22 -1.12 16.13
CA ASN A 484 20.38 -0.93 16.97
C ASN A 484 21.62 -1.71 16.49
N ASN A 485 21.71 -2.03 15.19
CA ASN A 485 22.87 -2.69 14.57
C ASN A 485 23.94 -1.71 14.03
N GLY A 486 23.75 -0.40 14.28
CA GLY A 486 24.62 0.68 13.83
C GLY A 486 24.25 1.28 12.45
N THR A 487 23.24 0.74 11.76
CA THR A 487 22.76 1.24 10.47
C THR A 487 21.23 1.22 10.41
N PRO A 488 20.56 2.32 10.80
CA PRO A 488 19.10 2.43 10.66
C PRO A 488 18.66 2.34 9.20
N VAL A 489 17.48 1.77 8.97
CA VAL A 489 16.84 1.66 7.65
C VAL A 489 15.73 2.70 7.56
N THR A 490 15.78 3.55 6.55
CA THR A 490 14.68 4.47 6.22
C THR A 490 13.70 3.76 5.29
N ILE A 491 12.45 3.67 5.72
CA ILE A 491 11.32 3.18 4.94
C ILE A 491 10.62 4.43 4.40
N ASP A 492 10.69 4.61 3.08
CA ASP A 492 10.02 5.70 2.38
C ASP A 492 8.64 5.23 1.94
N VAL A 493 7.59 5.70 2.62
CA VAL A 493 6.20 5.41 2.22
C VAL A 493 5.64 6.42 1.23
N MET A 494 6.35 7.51 0.93
CA MET A 494 6.02 8.38 -0.22
C MET A 494 6.43 7.75 -1.55
N SER A 495 7.37 6.80 -1.54
CA SER A 495 7.69 5.98 -2.71
C SER A 495 6.68 4.86 -2.98
N ALA A 496 5.75 4.60 -2.05
CA ALA A 496 4.64 3.69 -2.23
C ALA A 496 3.45 4.46 -2.79
N GLU A 497 3.39 4.59 -4.12
CA GLU A 497 2.32 5.28 -4.84
C GLU A 497 0.97 4.61 -4.53
N THR A 498 0.01 5.38 -3.99
CA THR A 498 -1.37 4.90 -3.80
C THR A 498 -2.35 5.87 -4.44
N LEU A 499 -3.06 5.37 -5.46
CA LEU A 499 -4.07 6.14 -6.18
C LEU A 499 -5.22 6.50 -5.24
N THR A 500 -5.37 7.79 -4.91
CA THR A 500 -6.34 8.23 -3.90
C THR A 500 -7.73 8.44 -4.51
N SER A 501 -7.80 8.89 -5.75
CA SER A 501 -9.06 8.95 -6.50
C SER A 501 -8.80 8.94 -8.00
N ILE A 502 -9.70 8.31 -8.75
CA ILE A 502 -9.78 8.41 -10.21
C ILE A 502 -11.23 8.69 -10.60
N ALA A 503 -11.46 9.77 -11.32
CA ALA A 503 -12.80 10.14 -11.76
C ALA A 503 -12.74 10.85 -13.10
N LEU A 504 -13.79 10.67 -13.92
CA LEU A 504 -14.03 11.59 -15.03
C LEU A 504 -14.36 12.96 -14.43
N ASN A 505 -13.64 13.98 -14.86
CA ASN A 505 -13.82 15.31 -14.32
C ASN A 505 -15.09 15.98 -14.89
N ALA A 506 -15.41 17.18 -14.41
CA ALA A 506 -16.62 17.88 -14.81
C ALA A 506 -16.63 18.37 -16.27
N ASP A 507 -15.49 18.38 -16.96
CA ASP A 507 -15.41 18.74 -18.37
C ASP A 507 -15.64 17.56 -19.32
N ASN A 508 -15.80 16.34 -18.77
CA ASN A 508 -16.04 15.10 -19.50
C ASN A 508 -14.96 14.74 -20.54
N SER A 509 -13.81 15.42 -20.52
CA SER A 509 -12.73 15.28 -21.50
C SER A 509 -11.45 14.74 -20.85
N ASN A 510 -11.28 14.96 -19.55
CA ASN A 510 -10.13 14.43 -18.80
C ASN A 510 -10.57 13.50 -17.67
N ILE A 511 -9.75 12.48 -17.42
CA ILE A 511 -9.79 11.76 -16.14
C ILE A 511 -8.85 12.51 -15.21
N ASP A 512 -9.40 13.03 -14.12
CA ASP A 512 -8.63 13.54 -13.00
C ASP A 512 -8.26 12.35 -12.12
N TYR A 513 -6.97 12.14 -11.89
CA TYR A 513 -6.54 11.28 -10.81
C TYR A 513 -5.65 12.05 -9.83
N ILE A 514 -5.84 11.77 -8.56
CA ILE A 514 -5.15 12.41 -7.45
C ILE A 514 -4.29 11.33 -6.79
N ALA A 515 -2.98 11.57 -6.74
CA ALA A 515 -2.03 10.73 -6.02
C ALA A 515 -1.92 11.17 -4.54
N GLU A 516 -1.13 10.45 -3.75
CA GLU A 516 -0.93 10.72 -2.32
C GLU A 516 -0.33 12.10 -2.01
N ASP A 517 0.28 12.76 -3.00
CA ASP A 517 0.79 14.13 -2.90
C ASP A 517 -0.33 15.20 -2.95
N GLY A 518 -1.59 14.78 -3.18
CA GLY A 518 -2.75 15.64 -3.29
C GLY A 518 -2.80 16.46 -4.58
N THR A 519 -1.86 16.23 -5.51
CA THR A 519 -1.82 16.91 -6.80
C THR A 519 -2.73 16.19 -7.78
N THR A 520 -3.66 16.94 -8.40
CA THR A 520 -4.49 16.42 -9.47
C THR A 520 -3.70 16.35 -10.77
N THR A 521 -3.55 15.15 -11.33
CA THR A 521 -3.02 14.93 -12.68
C THR A 521 -4.19 14.66 -13.63
N GLN A 522 -4.20 15.36 -14.76
CA GLN A 522 -5.25 15.22 -15.77
C GLN A 522 -4.75 14.36 -16.92
N LEU A 523 -5.40 13.21 -17.14
CA LEU A 523 -5.20 12.42 -18.35
C LEU A 523 -6.19 12.88 -19.41
N ASP A 524 -5.66 13.53 -20.46
CA ASP A 524 -6.44 14.02 -21.59
C ASP A 524 -6.88 12.88 -22.52
N LEU A 525 -8.18 12.63 -22.56
CA LEU A 525 -8.77 11.60 -23.42
C LEU A 525 -8.99 12.11 -24.86
N THR A 526 -8.77 13.39 -25.15
CA THR A 526 -9.04 14.01 -26.45
C THR A 526 -8.35 13.26 -27.60
N ALA A 527 -7.07 12.95 -27.46
CA ALA A 527 -6.32 12.24 -28.51
C ALA A 527 -6.69 10.74 -28.58
N LEU A 528 -7.07 10.12 -27.47
CA LEU A 528 -7.42 8.71 -27.41
C LEU A 528 -8.81 8.46 -28.02
N VAL A 529 -9.76 9.33 -27.69
CA VAL A 529 -11.13 9.32 -28.25
C VAL A 529 -11.10 9.67 -29.73
N GLN A 530 -10.33 10.69 -30.16
CA GLN A 530 -10.18 11.02 -31.58
C GLN A 530 -9.60 9.87 -32.42
N ASN A 531 -8.68 9.08 -31.88
CA ASN A 531 -8.14 7.91 -32.60
C ASN A 531 -9.14 6.75 -32.76
N LEU A 532 -10.22 6.73 -31.96
CA LEU A 532 -11.20 5.65 -31.92
C LEU A 532 -12.59 6.07 -32.43
N GLU A 533 -12.82 7.37 -32.61
CA GLU A 533 -14.07 7.88 -33.14
C GLU A 533 -14.18 7.57 -34.62
N THR A 534 -15.33 7.08 -35.05
CA THR A 534 -15.61 6.78 -36.46
C THR A 534 -16.92 7.45 -36.86
N VAL A 535 -16.82 8.36 -37.82
CA VAL A 535 -17.90 9.10 -38.50
C VAL A 535 -18.51 10.26 -37.69
N THR A 536 -18.19 11.49 -38.10
CA THR A 536 -18.67 12.72 -37.45
C THR A 536 -20.08 13.11 -37.88
N THR A 537 -20.43 13.07 -39.17
CA THR A 537 -21.83 13.27 -39.66
C THR A 537 -22.01 12.76 -41.10
N PHE A 538 -23.18 12.19 -41.42
CA PHE A 538 -23.60 11.86 -42.79
C PHE A 538 -24.98 12.44 -43.05
N GLU A 539 -25.05 13.53 -43.82
CA GLU A 539 -26.28 14.28 -44.02
C GLU A 539 -26.57 14.50 -45.51
N GLN A 540 -27.86 14.52 -45.84
CA GLN A 540 -28.35 14.95 -47.14
C GLN A 540 -28.81 16.40 -47.01
N ASP A 541 -28.17 17.30 -47.73
CA ASP A 541 -28.61 18.68 -47.81
C ASP A 541 -29.79 18.76 -48.79
N ASP A 542 -30.89 19.31 -48.29
CA ASP A 542 -32.15 19.51 -49.01
C ASP A 542 -32.57 20.99 -48.98
N THR A 543 -31.71 21.88 -48.45
CA THR A 543 -32.07 23.27 -48.22
C THR A 543 -31.25 24.18 -49.11
N THR A 544 -31.82 24.58 -50.27
CA THR A 544 -31.19 25.62 -51.10
C THR A 544 -30.97 26.88 -50.27
N THR A 545 -29.72 27.33 -50.15
CA THR A 545 -29.40 28.61 -49.54
C THR A 545 -29.10 29.65 -50.61
N ALA A 546 -29.18 30.93 -50.27
CA ALA A 546 -28.80 32.01 -51.19
C ALA A 546 -27.31 31.95 -51.62
N VAL A 547 -26.48 31.19 -50.89
CA VAL A 547 -25.04 31.02 -51.12
C VAL A 547 -24.70 29.72 -51.84
N ASN A 548 -25.54 28.68 -51.71
CA ASN A 548 -25.43 27.42 -52.46
C ASN A 548 -26.79 27.01 -53.06
N PRO A 549 -27.10 27.47 -54.28
CA PRO A 549 -28.32 27.10 -55.00
C PRO A 549 -28.35 25.63 -55.45
N ALA A 550 -27.20 24.94 -55.43
CA ALA A 550 -27.04 23.54 -55.81
C ALA A 550 -27.19 22.57 -54.61
N ALA A 551 -27.45 23.09 -53.41
CA ALA A 551 -27.53 22.32 -52.16
C ALA A 551 -28.71 21.34 -52.05
N THR A 552 -29.49 21.14 -53.11
CA THR A 552 -30.54 20.11 -53.12
C THR A 552 -29.96 18.82 -53.64
N GLY A 553 -29.99 17.76 -52.83
CA GLY A 553 -29.54 16.43 -53.23
C GLY A 553 -28.04 16.25 -53.22
N GLU A 554 -27.35 17.08 -52.44
CA GLU A 554 -25.95 16.88 -52.07
C GLU A 554 -25.88 16.01 -50.80
N ILE A 555 -25.14 14.91 -50.87
CA ILE A 555 -24.76 14.12 -49.70
C ILE A 555 -23.43 14.66 -49.22
N THR A 556 -23.38 15.11 -47.96
CA THR A 556 -22.15 15.55 -47.32
C THR A 556 -21.75 14.56 -46.23
N TYR A 557 -20.53 14.04 -46.34
CA TYR A 557 -19.86 13.37 -45.24
C TYR A 557 -18.79 14.29 -44.69
N THR A 558 -18.77 14.47 -43.37
CA THR A 558 -17.69 15.19 -42.68
C THR A 558 -16.93 14.19 -41.84
N ASP A 559 -15.62 14.10 -42.07
CA ASP A 559 -14.73 13.23 -41.31
C ASP A 559 -14.38 13.83 -39.94
N GLU A 560 -13.63 13.06 -39.15
CA GLU A 560 -13.14 13.41 -37.82
C GLU A 560 -12.24 14.64 -37.79
N ASP A 561 -11.59 14.97 -38.92
CA ASP A 561 -10.76 16.15 -39.09
C ASP A 561 -11.58 17.40 -39.47
N GLY A 562 -12.91 17.27 -39.55
CA GLY A 562 -13.81 18.33 -39.98
C GLY A 562 -13.75 18.61 -41.48
N VAL A 563 -13.17 17.70 -42.27
CA VAL A 563 -13.11 17.80 -43.73
C VAL A 563 -14.40 17.25 -44.31
N SER A 564 -15.14 18.13 -44.99
CA SER A 564 -16.35 17.73 -45.70
C SER A 564 -16.03 17.25 -47.12
N PHE A 565 -16.74 16.21 -47.52
CA PHE A 565 -16.71 15.65 -48.85
C PHE A 565 -18.14 15.48 -49.34
N THR A 566 -18.37 15.85 -50.59
CA THR A 566 -19.72 15.91 -51.14
C THR A 566 -19.89 15.02 -52.36
N ALA A 567 -21.11 14.52 -52.54
CA ALA A 567 -21.54 13.77 -53.71
C ALA A 567 -22.95 14.18 -54.10
N GLN A 568 -23.20 14.32 -55.40
CA GLN A 568 -24.52 14.66 -55.93
C GLN A 568 -25.36 13.39 -56.17
N VAL A 569 -26.63 13.40 -55.75
CA VAL A 569 -27.56 12.27 -55.91
C VAL A 569 -28.00 12.09 -57.37
N VAL A 570 -27.95 13.16 -58.17
CA VAL A 570 -28.25 13.16 -59.62
C VAL A 570 -27.13 13.91 -60.33
N SER A 571 -26.70 13.46 -61.52
CA SER A 571 -25.64 14.14 -62.28
C SER A 571 -26.13 15.49 -62.84
N ASP A 572 -25.17 16.36 -63.17
CA ASP A 572 -25.42 17.66 -63.81
C ASP A 572 -25.71 17.55 -65.32
N ASP A 573 -25.81 16.32 -65.85
CA ASP A 573 -26.03 16.11 -67.27
C ASP A 573 -27.40 16.66 -67.72
N ALA A 574 -27.40 17.39 -68.84
CA ALA A 574 -28.63 17.91 -69.42
C ALA A 574 -29.55 16.77 -69.88
N ASN A 575 -30.86 16.96 -69.73
CA ASN A 575 -31.92 16.01 -70.12
C ASN A 575 -31.98 14.72 -69.27
N ASN A 576 -31.49 14.76 -68.02
CA ASN A 576 -31.73 13.68 -67.08
C ASN A 576 -33.24 13.44 -66.86
N GLN A 577 -33.67 12.18 -66.94
CA GLN A 577 -35.07 11.79 -66.68
C GLN A 577 -35.40 11.85 -65.18
N ILE A 578 -34.40 11.58 -64.34
CA ILE A 578 -34.43 11.66 -62.88
C ILE A 578 -33.96 13.06 -62.47
N GLN A 579 -34.63 13.67 -61.50
CA GLN A 579 -34.29 14.97 -60.92
C GLN A 579 -34.16 14.84 -59.40
N VAL A 580 -33.63 15.87 -58.74
CA VAL A 580 -33.65 15.94 -57.28
C VAL A 580 -35.07 16.25 -56.80
N GLY A 581 -35.56 15.46 -55.86
CA GLY A 581 -36.85 15.63 -55.21
C GLY A 581 -36.81 16.72 -54.13
N THR A 582 -37.97 17.10 -53.62
CA THR A 582 -38.11 18.10 -52.53
C THR A 582 -37.67 17.60 -51.15
N ASN A 583 -37.02 16.43 -51.11
CA ASN A 583 -36.48 15.78 -49.93
C ASN A 583 -34.99 15.45 -50.12
N GLY A 584 -34.34 16.07 -51.11
CA GLY A 584 -32.96 15.82 -51.55
C GLY A 584 -32.74 14.51 -52.31
N GLY A 585 -33.72 13.60 -52.37
CA GLY A 585 -33.56 12.28 -52.97
C GLY A 585 -33.67 12.26 -54.51
N ALA A 586 -33.27 11.14 -55.13
CA ALA A 586 -33.51 10.91 -56.56
C ALA A 586 -35.01 10.69 -56.83
N TYR A 587 -35.58 11.47 -57.73
CA TYR A 587 -37.01 11.47 -58.04
C TYR A 587 -37.28 11.34 -59.55
N LEU A 588 -38.16 10.41 -59.92
CA LEU A 588 -38.69 10.28 -61.27
C LEU A 588 -40.16 10.72 -61.28
N GLY A 589 -40.43 11.89 -61.85
CA GLY A 589 -41.79 12.39 -62.05
C GLY A 589 -42.54 11.68 -63.18
N PRO A 590 -43.81 12.05 -63.44
CA PRO A 590 -44.56 11.55 -64.59
C PRO A 590 -43.79 11.81 -65.89
N THR A 591 -43.68 10.79 -66.76
CA THR A 591 -43.00 10.89 -68.07
C THR A 591 -43.96 10.80 -69.25
N VAL A 592 -45.23 10.50 -68.98
CA VAL A 592 -46.29 10.37 -69.98
C VAL A 592 -47.54 11.05 -69.43
N TYR A 593 -48.22 11.82 -70.28
CA TYR A 593 -49.47 12.49 -69.95
C TYR A 593 -50.45 12.39 -71.12
N THR A 594 -51.64 11.86 -70.88
CA THR A 594 -52.71 11.81 -71.89
C THR A 594 -53.77 12.85 -71.54
N GLY A 595 -54.11 13.69 -72.51
CA GLY A 595 -55.11 14.75 -72.35
C GLY A 595 -56.00 14.88 -73.59
N THR A 596 -56.87 15.88 -73.55
CA THR A 596 -57.76 16.21 -74.66
C THR A 596 -57.86 17.73 -74.84
N PHE A 597 -58.20 18.18 -76.03
CA PHE A 597 -58.60 19.56 -76.29
C PHE A 597 -59.55 19.60 -77.51
N ILE A 598 -60.28 20.70 -77.66
CA ILE A 598 -61.19 20.91 -78.78
C ILE A 598 -60.64 22.02 -79.67
N ILE A 599 -60.52 21.75 -80.96
CA ILE A 599 -60.33 22.76 -81.98
C ILE A 599 -61.71 23.30 -82.36
N SER A 600 -61.93 24.60 -82.26
CA SER A 600 -63.23 25.24 -82.52
C SER A 600 -63.17 26.41 -83.50
N ALA A 601 -61.97 26.83 -83.91
CA ALA A 601 -61.72 27.89 -84.88
C ALA A 601 -60.26 27.83 -85.37
N GLU A 602 -59.96 28.60 -86.42
CA GLU A 602 -58.58 28.86 -86.84
C GLU A 602 -57.77 29.64 -85.79
N GLY A 603 -56.45 29.42 -85.79
CA GLY A 603 -55.51 30.14 -84.93
C GLY A 603 -54.67 29.22 -84.04
N THR A 604 -53.90 29.83 -83.13
CA THR A 604 -53.03 29.09 -82.21
C THR A 604 -53.83 28.58 -81.02
N VAL A 605 -53.81 27.26 -80.81
CA VAL A 605 -54.32 26.61 -79.60
C VAL A 605 -53.13 26.31 -78.70
N THR A 606 -53.22 26.72 -77.43
CA THR A 606 -52.19 26.47 -76.41
C THR A 606 -52.71 25.44 -75.42
N ILE A 607 -51.96 24.36 -75.23
CA ILE A 607 -52.23 23.30 -74.28
C ILE A 607 -51.25 23.48 -73.13
N THR A 608 -51.75 23.58 -71.90
CA THR A 608 -50.97 23.81 -70.66
C THR A 608 -51.33 22.76 -69.60
N GLY A 609 -50.59 22.73 -68.49
CA GLY A 609 -50.87 21.83 -67.36
C GLY A 609 -50.36 20.39 -67.52
N ILE A 610 -49.49 20.15 -68.50
CA ILE A 610 -48.69 18.93 -68.59
C ILE A 610 -47.58 19.04 -67.54
N PRO A 611 -47.34 18.01 -66.69
CA PRO A 611 -46.42 18.10 -65.54
C PRO A 611 -44.92 18.11 -65.94
N PHE A 612 -44.62 18.26 -67.22
CA PHE A 612 -43.27 18.31 -67.79
C PHE A 612 -43.31 19.01 -69.15
N GLU A 613 -42.17 19.55 -69.58
CA GLU A 613 -41.96 19.98 -70.96
C GLU A 613 -41.91 18.74 -71.85
N PRO A 614 -42.84 18.55 -72.80
CA PRO A 614 -42.82 17.38 -73.67
C PRO A 614 -41.72 17.49 -74.72
N SER A 615 -41.16 16.38 -75.16
CA SER A 615 -40.31 16.28 -76.35
C SER A 615 -41.02 15.60 -77.54
N GLN A 616 -42.16 14.95 -77.27
CA GLN A 616 -43.02 14.31 -78.27
C GLN A 616 -44.48 14.35 -77.86
N VAL A 617 -45.38 14.56 -78.83
CA VAL A 617 -46.82 14.40 -78.67
C VAL A 617 -47.38 13.55 -79.81
N THR A 618 -48.29 12.63 -79.50
CA THR A 618 -49.12 11.93 -80.48
C THR A 618 -50.55 12.42 -80.39
N PHE A 619 -51.27 12.39 -81.50
CA PHE A 619 -52.63 12.92 -81.65
C PHE A 619 -53.53 11.89 -82.31
N VAL A 620 -54.78 11.82 -81.84
CA VAL A 620 -55.88 11.07 -82.45
C VAL A 620 -57.11 11.95 -82.45
N ALA A 621 -57.81 11.99 -83.58
CA ALA A 621 -59.07 12.70 -83.72
C ALA A 621 -59.93 12.04 -84.81
N ASN A 622 -61.24 12.22 -84.72
CA ASN A 622 -62.20 11.68 -85.66
C ASN A 622 -63.03 12.80 -86.27
N ALA A 623 -63.40 12.68 -87.55
CA ALA A 623 -64.36 13.59 -88.16
C ALA A 623 -65.72 13.51 -87.45
N ASN A 624 -66.41 14.64 -87.29
CA ASN A 624 -67.73 14.76 -86.66
C ASN A 624 -67.77 14.22 -85.20
N VAL A 625 -66.69 14.46 -84.47
CA VAL A 625 -66.63 14.28 -83.01
C VAL A 625 -66.12 15.58 -82.40
N GLU A 626 -67.04 16.50 -82.09
CA GLU A 626 -66.72 17.85 -81.66
C GLU A 626 -66.66 18.06 -80.13
N SER A 627 -67.15 17.12 -79.33
CA SER A 627 -67.25 17.29 -77.86
C SER A 627 -66.81 16.07 -77.08
N LEU A 628 -66.46 16.27 -75.81
CA LEU A 628 -66.02 15.21 -74.90
C LEU A 628 -67.11 14.14 -74.63
N ASN A 629 -68.38 14.53 -74.76
CA ASN A 629 -69.52 13.67 -74.45
C ASN A 629 -70.59 13.83 -75.54
N ILE A 630 -70.51 12.98 -76.58
CA ILE A 630 -71.53 12.88 -77.63
C ILE A 630 -71.92 11.41 -77.82
N ASP A 631 -73.23 11.15 -77.81
CA ASP A 631 -73.86 9.83 -78.00
C ASP A 631 -75.22 9.98 -78.70
N SER A 632 -75.28 10.94 -79.63
CA SER A 632 -76.40 11.12 -80.55
C SER A 632 -75.95 10.82 -81.97
N ASP A 633 -76.89 10.54 -82.87
CA ASP A 633 -76.57 10.62 -84.29
C ASP A 633 -76.21 12.06 -84.69
N ASN A 634 -75.68 12.23 -85.91
CA ASN A 634 -75.26 13.53 -86.43
C ASN A 634 -76.45 14.49 -86.74
N GLY A 635 -77.68 14.10 -86.42
CA GLY A 635 -78.86 14.98 -86.47
C GLY A 635 -79.26 15.48 -87.87
N VAL A 636 -78.56 15.07 -88.92
CA VAL A 636 -78.87 15.43 -90.31
C VAL A 636 -79.83 14.43 -90.96
N GLY A 637 -80.53 14.87 -91.99
CA GLY A 637 -81.48 14.03 -92.72
C GLY A 637 -80.81 12.85 -93.42
N ASN A 638 -81.60 11.81 -93.74
CA ASN A 638 -81.11 10.65 -94.50
C ASN A 638 -80.53 11.09 -95.86
N ASN A 639 -79.39 10.51 -96.23
CA ASN A 639 -78.70 10.75 -97.50
C ASN A 639 -78.13 12.17 -97.66
N ASP A 640 -77.72 12.83 -96.58
CA ASP A 640 -77.06 14.14 -96.62
C ASP A 640 -75.65 14.08 -97.23
N ARG A 641 -75.32 14.97 -98.18
CA ARG A 641 -74.03 15.01 -98.90
C ARG A 641 -72.94 15.83 -98.18
N GLY A 642 -73.32 16.56 -97.13
CA GLY A 642 -72.49 17.51 -96.40
C GLY A 642 -71.42 16.88 -95.53
N ILE A 643 -70.68 17.75 -94.85
CA ILE A 643 -69.58 17.35 -93.96
C ILE A 643 -70.05 16.45 -92.82
N ASP A 644 -71.30 16.60 -92.38
CA ASP A 644 -71.91 15.89 -91.24
C ASP A 644 -71.93 14.37 -91.42
N ASN A 645 -71.94 13.88 -92.67
CA ASN A 645 -71.88 12.45 -92.98
C ASN A 645 -70.47 11.95 -93.31
N SER A 646 -69.45 12.80 -93.27
CA SER A 646 -68.06 12.36 -93.31
C SER A 646 -67.73 11.53 -92.07
N TYR A 647 -66.87 10.53 -92.19
CA TYR A 647 -66.32 9.84 -91.03
C TYR A 647 -64.89 9.42 -91.32
N GLY A 648 -64.10 9.23 -90.28
CA GLY A 648 -62.72 8.77 -90.42
C GLY A 648 -61.89 9.16 -89.22
N THR A 649 -60.68 8.62 -89.17
CA THR A 649 -59.75 8.79 -88.06
C THR A 649 -58.42 9.31 -88.57
N MET A 650 -57.86 10.28 -87.85
CA MET A 650 -56.49 10.70 -88.03
C MET A 650 -55.58 10.10 -86.96
N ASN A 651 -54.33 9.84 -87.33
CA ASN A 651 -53.22 9.58 -86.43
C ASN A 651 -52.06 10.51 -86.79
N GLY A 652 -51.54 11.22 -85.81
CA GLY A 652 -50.48 12.19 -86.03
C GLY A 652 -49.52 12.28 -84.87
N PHE A 653 -48.36 12.88 -85.12
CA PHE A 653 -47.38 13.14 -84.08
C PHE A 653 -46.56 14.39 -84.39
N ALA A 654 -45.97 14.93 -83.34
CA ALA A 654 -44.89 15.91 -83.41
C ALA A 654 -43.81 15.52 -82.40
N ARG A 655 -42.54 15.65 -82.76
CA ARG A 655 -41.41 15.40 -81.87
C ARG A 655 -40.26 16.34 -82.16
N ASN A 656 -39.54 16.74 -81.14
CA ASN A 656 -38.30 17.48 -81.27
C ASN A 656 -37.12 16.50 -81.13
N ILE A 657 -36.29 16.38 -82.17
CA ILE A 657 -35.06 15.61 -82.14
C ILE A 657 -33.89 16.58 -82.27
N ASN A 658 -33.14 16.78 -81.18
CA ASN A 658 -31.94 17.61 -81.15
C ASN A 658 -32.16 19.04 -81.73
N GLY A 659 -33.29 19.66 -81.41
CA GLY A 659 -33.66 21.00 -81.89
C GLY A 659 -34.34 21.02 -83.27
N SER A 660 -34.54 19.86 -83.91
CA SER A 660 -35.27 19.72 -85.17
C SER A 660 -36.68 19.16 -84.94
N LEU A 661 -37.69 19.97 -85.28
CA LEU A 661 -39.10 19.57 -85.22
C LEU A 661 -39.45 18.64 -86.39
N VAL A 662 -39.94 17.44 -86.07
CA VAL A 662 -40.49 16.48 -87.04
C VAL A 662 -41.96 16.23 -86.69
N GLN A 663 -42.83 16.39 -87.67
CA GLN A 663 -44.26 16.12 -87.53
C GLN A 663 -44.81 15.36 -88.74
N GLN A 664 -45.90 14.66 -88.53
CA GLN A 664 -46.63 13.94 -89.57
C GLN A 664 -48.06 13.71 -89.11
N VAL A 665 -48.99 13.74 -90.06
CA VAL A 665 -50.34 13.23 -89.87
C VAL A 665 -50.76 12.36 -91.05
N MET A 666 -51.61 11.38 -90.77
CA MET A 666 -52.35 10.60 -91.75
C MET A 666 -53.81 10.50 -91.32
N TYR A 667 -54.71 10.50 -92.29
CA TYR A 667 -56.15 10.37 -92.12
C TYR A 667 -56.72 9.45 -93.19
N SER A 668 -57.63 8.59 -92.77
CA SER A 668 -58.43 7.73 -93.65
C SER A 668 -59.88 7.82 -93.22
N GLY A 669 -60.76 8.07 -94.18
CA GLY A 669 -62.18 8.26 -93.94
C GLY A 669 -63.03 7.92 -95.16
N GLY A 670 -64.34 7.99 -94.97
CA GLY A 670 -65.36 7.79 -95.98
C GLY A 670 -66.56 8.69 -95.71
N HIS A 671 -67.71 8.29 -96.23
CA HIS A 671 -68.93 9.05 -96.11
C HIS A 671 -70.13 8.11 -95.89
N GLY A 672 -71.07 8.50 -95.02
CA GLY A 672 -72.16 7.64 -94.53
C GLY A 672 -73.17 7.21 -95.61
N ASN A 673 -73.36 8.02 -96.65
CA ASN A 673 -74.34 7.70 -97.72
C ASN A 673 -73.90 6.58 -98.67
N SER A 674 -72.60 6.52 -99.01
CA SER A 674 -72.02 5.59 -99.98
C SER A 674 -70.50 5.74 -99.98
N ILE A 675 -69.78 4.67 -100.32
CA ILE A 675 -68.32 4.67 -100.52
C ILE A 675 -68.04 4.23 -101.96
N ASN A 676 -68.01 5.20 -102.88
CA ASN A 676 -67.47 4.96 -104.23
C ASN A 676 -65.95 5.17 -104.25
N ASP A 677 -65.48 6.16 -103.49
CA ASP A 677 -64.08 6.50 -103.25
C ASP A 677 -63.91 6.89 -101.77
N ILE A 678 -62.67 6.81 -101.27
CA ILE A 678 -62.34 7.14 -99.87
C ILE A 678 -61.76 8.55 -99.71
N SER A 679 -62.00 9.17 -98.56
CA SER A 679 -61.29 10.39 -98.16
C SER A 679 -59.96 10.04 -97.51
N ARG A 680 -58.86 10.59 -98.02
CA ARG A 680 -57.51 10.34 -97.50
C ARG A 680 -56.71 11.62 -97.47
N TYR A 681 -55.91 11.78 -96.41
CA TYR A 681 -55.05 12.94 -96.23
C TYR A 681 -53.79 12.53 -95.49
N ALA A 682 -52.65 13.11 -95.88
CA ALA A 682 -51.40 12.99 -95.14
C ALA A 682 -50.59 14.26 -95.34
N SER A 683 -49.86 14.70 -94.33
CA SER A 683 -49.04 15.90 -94.39
C SER A 683 -47.87 15.80 -93.42
N SER A 684 -46.67 16.12 -93.91
CA SER A 684 -45.46 16.30 -93.09
C SER A 684 -45.33 17.72 -92.55
N SER A 685 -46.24 18.61 -92.92
CA SER A 685 -46.30 20.01 -92.46
C SER A 685 -47.36 20.20 -91.37
N ASN A 686 -48.12 19.16 -91.02
CA ASN A 686 -49.15 19.18 -89.99
C ASN A 686 -49.03 17.97 -89.07
N CYS A 687 -49.39 18.14 -87.80
CA CYS A 687 -49.47 17.08 -86.79
C CYS A 687 -50.91 16.62 -86.54
N ILE A 688 -51.90 17.43 -86.93
CA ILE A 688 -53.33 17.14 -86.88
C ILE A 688 -53.91 17.44 -88.26
N GLY A 689 -54.86 16.62 -88.71
CA GLY A 689 -55.39 16.72 -90.06
C GLY A 689 -56.56 15.78 -90.30
N VAL A 690 -57.76 16.34 -90.39
CA VAL A 690 -59.00 15.63 -90.74
C VAL A 690 -59.52 16.19 -92.05
N ARG A 691 -59.79 15.31 -93.01
CA ARG A 691 -60.33 15.68 -94.33
C ARG A 691 -61.78 15.22 -94.49
N TYR A 692 -62.67 16.19 -94.54
CA TYR A 692 -64.08 15.98 -94.83
C TYR A 692 -64.26 15.78 -96.32
N GLY A 693 -65.01 14.75 -96.71
CA GLY A 693 -65.17 14.38 -98.10
C GLY A 693 -66.54 13.80 -98.40
N ASP A 694 -67.03 14.04 -99.61
CA ASP A 694 -68.33 13.53 -100.03
C ASP A 694 -68.29 12.03 -100.38
N GLN A 695 -69.43 11.50 -100.82
CA GLN A 695 -69.63 10.09 -101.20
C GLN A 695 -68.72 9.60 -102.34
N ASN A 696 -68.04 10.51 -103.05
CA ASN A 696 -67.06 10.21 -104.08
C ASN A 696 -65.64 10.67 -103.68
N GLY A 697 -65.40 10.87 -102.38
CA GLY A 697 -64.10 11.28 -101.85
C GLY A 697 -63.65 12.70 -102.24
N SER A 698 -64.54 13.52 -102.82
CA SER A 698 -64.26 14.92 -103.17
C SER A 698 -64.09 15.74 -101.89
N SER A 699 -63.15 16.69 -101.87
CA SER A 699 -62.82 17.43 -100.65
C SER A 699 -63.92 18.44 -100.31
N LEU A 700 -64.61 18.24 -99.19
CA LEU A 700 -65.56 19.21 -98.64
C LEU A 700 -64.90 20.20 -97.67
N GLY A 701 -63.70 19.87 -97.19
CA GLY A 701 -62.87 20.77 -96.41
C GLY A 701 -61.84 20.00 -95.61
N LYS A 702 -60.96 20.71 -94.90
CA LYS A 702 -60.00 20.12 -93.96
C LYS A 702 -59.87 20.99 -92.71
N ILE A 703 -59.76 20.34 -91.56
CA ILE A 703 -59.22 20.94 -90.34
C ILE A 703 -57.81 20.39 -90.19
N GLU A 704 -56.79 21.24 -90.23
CA GLU A 704 -55.39 20.84 -90.09
C GLU A 704 -54.65 21.74 -89.11
N ALA A 705 -53.66 21.19 -88.40
CA ALA A 705 -52.84 21.98 -87.50
C ALA A 705 -51.35 21.63 -87.62
N ALA A 706 -50.54 22.66 -87.84
CA ALA A 706 -49.09 22.57 -87.73
C ALA A 706 -48.69 22.66 -86.26
N PHE A 707 -47.74 21.83 -85.83
CA PHE A 707 -47.18 21.96 -84.49
C PHE A 707 -46.44 23.29 -84.36
N GLY A 708 -46.67 24.01 -83.27
CA GLY A 708 -46.03 25.29 -82.98
C GLY A 708 -44.70 25.09 -82.25
N ALA A 709 -44.78 24.86 -80.95
CA ALA A 709 -43.62 24.63 -80.08
C ALA A 709 -44.02 23.82 -78.85
N PHE A 710 -43.06 23.09 -78.28
CA PHE A 710 -43.13 22.58 -76.93
C PHE A 710 -42.94 23.73 -75.95
N THR A 711 -43.66 23.70 -74.82
CA THR A 711 -43.56 24.69 -73.74
C THR A 711 -43.28 23.96 -72.43
N THR A 712 -42.82 24.70 -71.42
CA THR A 712 -42.41 24.15 -70.11
C THR A 712 -43.43 23.24 -69.44
N ASP A 713 -44.71 23.44 -69.72
CA ASP A 713 -45.84 22.70 -69.16
C ASP A 713 -46.84 22.26 -70.25
N GLY A 714 -46.41 22.14 -71.50
CA GLY A 714 -47.37 21.99 -72.59
C GLY A 714 -46.82 22.07 -74.02
N PHE A 715 -47.70 22.48 -74.94
CA PHE A 715 -47.35 22.73 -76.34
C PHE A 715 -48.38 23.62 -77.04
N THR A 716 -48.03 24.11 -78.23
CA THR A 716 -48.91 24.89 -79.10
C THR A 716 -49.13 24.20 -80.45
N VAL A 717 -50.32 24.37 -81.02
CA VAL A 717 -50.62 23.98 -82.41
C VAL A 717 -51.26 25.16 -83.13
N ASN A 718 -50.93 25.34 -84.40
CA ASN A 718 -51.45 26.40 -85.27
C ASN A 718 -52.45 25.79 -86.23
N VAL A 719 -53.73 26.02 -85.94
CA VAL A 719 -54.88 25.47 -86.66
C VAL A 719 -55.21 26.32 -87.87
N ASN A 720 -55.48 25.65 -89.00
CA ASN A 720 -55.95 26.24 -90.24
C ASN A 720 -57.14 25.41 -90.78
N TYR A 721 -58.18 26.10 -91.24
CA TYR A 721 -59.32 25.49 -91.91
C TYR A 721 -59.18 25.73 -93.41
N THR A 722 -59.25 24.66 -94.20
CA THR A 722 -59.17 24.76 -95.66
C THR A 722 -60.54 24.46 -96.25
N ASN A 723 -61.15 25.46 -96.89
CA ASN A 723 -62.42 25.31 -97.61
C ASN A 723 -62.38 24.18 -98.65
N GLY A 724 -63.53 23.55 -98.88
CA GLY A 724 -63.72 22.49 -99.87
C GLY A 724 -63.55 22.94 -101.32
N VAL A 725 -63.35 21.97 -102.22
CA VAL A 725 -63.31 22.19 -103.67
C VAL A 725 -64.53 21.50 -104.28
N ILE A 726 -65.62 22.25 -104.41
CA ILE A 726 -66.91 21.73 -104.86
C ILE A 726 -67.04 22.00 -106.37
N THR A 727 -66.82 20.98 -107.19
CA THR A 727 -66.82 21.09 -108.66
C THR A 727 -68.20 20.87 -109.31
N VAL A 728 -69.20 20.42 -108.54
CA VAL A 728 -70.61 20.31 -108.98
C VAL A 728 -71.52 20.70 -107.81
N ASN A 729 -72.16 21.87 -107.91
CA ASN A 729 -73.23 22.26 -106.98
C ASN A 729 -74.60 21.90 -107.57
N ASN A 730 -75.48 21.31 -106.77
CA ASN A 730 -76.85 20.96 -107.13
C ASN A 730 -77.77 22.14 -106.82
N THR A 731 -78.76 22.43 -107.66
CA THR A 731 -79.77 23.48 -107.44
C THR A 731 -80.81 23.13 -106.36
N ASN A 732 -80.61 22.08 -105.54
CA ASN A 732 -81.53 21.62 -104.51
C ASN A 732 -80.97 21.93 -103.11
N ALA A 733 -81.68 22.78 -102.35
CA ALA A 733 -81.24 23.33 -101.05
C ALA A 733 -81.22 22.32 -99.87
N LEU A 734 -81.53 21.04 -100.09
CA LEU A 734 -81.28 19.94 -99.14
C LEU A 734 -79.99 19.16 -99.49
N ILE A 735 -79.18 19.71 -100.40
CA ILE A 735 -77.98 19.11 -101.02
C ILE A 735 -76.94 20.23 -101.30
N ASP A 736 -77.04 21.37 -100.62
CA ASP A 736 -76.19 22.54 -100.85
C ASP A 736 -75.01 22.51 -99.88
N VAL A 737 -73.95 21.83 -100.30
CA VAL A 737 -72.67 21.85 -99.58
C VAL A 737 -71.96 23.14 -100.00
N GLN A 738 -71.58 23.98 -99.04
CA GLN A 738 -70.77 25.17 -99.28
C GLN A 738 -69.28 24.86 -99.05
N PRO A 739 -68.36 25.48 -99.82
CA PRO A 739 -66.93 25.36 -99.57
C PRO A 739 -66.52 25.70 -98.13
N GLU A 740 -67.25 26.61 -97.48
CA GLU A 740 -67.01 27.09 -96.12
C GLU A 740 -67.64 26.26 -95.00
N ASP A 741 -68.40 25.19 -95.29
CA ASP A 741 -69.12 24.42 -94.25
C ASP A 741 -68.18 23.91 -93.15
N VAL A 742 -66.95 23.53 -93.52
CA VAL A 742 -65.93 23.07 -92.58
C VAL A 742 -65.61 24.11 -91.50
N ASN A 743 -65.84 25.40 -91.72
CA ASN A 743 -65.56 26.46 -90.74
C ASN A 743 -66.54 26.47 -89.56
N ASN A 744 -67.66 25.75 -89.67
CA ASN A 744 -68.62 25.58 -88.58
C ASN A 744 -68.35 24.34 -87.72
N GLU A 745 -67.31 23.57 -88.08
CA GLU A 745 -66.98 22.30 -87.46
C GLU A 745 -65.97 22.45 -86.33
N ALA A 746 -66.10 21.62 -85.31
CA ALA A 746 -65.14 21.51 -84.21
C ALA A 746 -64.60 20.08 -84.12
N LEU A 747 -63.40 19.93 -83.56
CA LEU A 747 -62.70 18.65 -83.52
C LEU A 747 -62.16 18.36 -82.12
N LEU A 748 -62.67 17.31 -81.49
CA LEU A 748 -62.08 16.75 -80.29
C LEU A 748 -60.80 15.99 -80.65
N VAL A 749 -59.70 16.39 -80.02
CA VAL A 749 -58.38 15.77 -80.17
C VAL A 749 -57.99 15.14 -78.85
N ILE A 750 -57.64 13.85 -78.89
CA ILE A 750 -56.94 13.16 -77.80
C ILE A 750 -55.45 13.24 -78.11
N PHE A 751 -54.65 13.57 -77.10
CA PHE A 751 -53.20 13.59 -77.24
C PHE A 751 -52.50 12.80 -76.14
N THR A 752 -51.32 12.26 -76.45
CA THR A 752 -50.39 11.72 -75.47
C THR A 752 -49.05 12.42 -75.61
N ALA A 753 -48.65 13.13 -74.57
CA ALA A 753 -47.37 13.82 -74.44
C ALA A 753 -46.35 12.93 -73.71
N TYR A 754 -45.10 13.01 -74.13
CA TYR A 754 -43.95 12.29 -73.59
C TYR A 754 -42.86 13.28 -73.21
N LYS A 755 -42.27 13.11 -72.02
CA LYS A 755 -41.15 13.92 -71.51
C LYS A 755 -39.92 13.69 -72.38
#